data_AF-A4X3N5-F1
#
_entry.id   AF-A4X3N5-F1
#
_cell.length_a   1.000
_cell.length_b   1.000
_cell.length_c   1.000
_cell.angle_alpha   90.00
_cell.angle_beta   90.00
_cell.angle_gamma   90.00
#
_symmetry.space_group_name_H-M   'P 1'
#
loop_
_entity.id
_entity.type
_entity.pdbx_description
1 polymer ?
#
loop_
_entity_poly.entity_id
_entity_poly.type
_entity_poly.pdbx_seq_one_letter_code
_entity_poly.pdbx_strand_id
1 'polypeptide(L)'
;MHVFPARIPEAEVVHRSEVVEVRVARKVAPLFGVGDGVPPFRHSWVCDYTALSLAEIGRGAPSPDRTARSEMEALASDRLGAGDEAGWAWSDRSVWSAQQSTLPGTLTNATLNRYGPDTKAAAVLAGANRLLRDATAAVANVGQHLADTGCDAEVRLAAWAGLVLEVYRAQPALVVAAVQARQVQRSLSARWGTQVDRAGVVGIDAPSEVHPATDSTGSEPGREAATTRWQPISLDLVDATLPALGLADHPAAGPGLITVDALDDIASAWCRRLLGIGQPGRGVVWLTENTDGSRRVQAMVRVGAVVAPFVAASLGGTSSGDRTSAPRLPVLPTADTLAAAPLLRRRAHLLLAHVTANYVRYRDELLVDWPQLRAQTRELVAAAVGRCATVLAADDPVSLQLTAYAAYLEVWDPPRAHSADTPDMPGRAAATGRDAAARLVASQQRVVEAWRHGWLDPGAASYLLEMGIVALRDIATDRPHGDPAPAAPTERSADVDVDADTGMTAATMRRWWTAILTARGMGPGTDLTAQVDALGDAQLFHLHHYAAWLADGGRRADLRRALMIQERVAAVRAEVARREPAGYAAKSAAARAAHELAAEIATDLAAVTPDREHEARARAVAVRHARAVLADPSTRELLRPTAPPPAIRRTAKVVARALCAAATSEVAVPAEEVVAALTLLDAAITAGHPSVTHADMLCDWRVRLAGLATCSAPED
;
A
#
# COMPACT_ATOMS: atom_id res chain seq x y z
N MET A 1 11.07 5.72 -13.31
CA MET A 1 9.96 5.97 -14.25
C MET A 1 8.70 5.55 -13.54
N HIS A 2 7.59 6.26 -13.73
CA HIS A 2 6.32 5.92 -13.10
C HIS A 2 5.39 5.21 -14.09
N VAL A 3 4.51 4.35 -13.57
CA VAL A 3 3.45 3.69 -14.35
C VAL A 3 2.54 4.72 -15.00
N PHE A 4 1.98 5.63 -14.21
CA PHE A 4 1.08 6.72 -14.62
C PHE A 4 1.71 8.07 -14.29
N PRO A 5 2.69 8.54 -15.08
CA PRO A 5 3.29 9.84 -14.85
C PRO A 5 2.26 10.95 -15.11
N ALA A 6 2.23 11.97 -14.27
CA ALA A 6 1.53 13.21 -14.59
C ALA A 6 2.25 13.89 -15.77
N ARG A 7 1.48 14.43 -16.72
CA ARG A 7 2.04 15.09 -17.91
C ARG A 7 1.87 16.59 -17.82
N ILE A 8 2.98 17.31 -17.85
CA ILE A 8 2.96 18.76 -17.97
C ILE A 8 2.59 19.15 -19.41
N PRO A 9 1.49 19.90 -19.62
CA PRO A 9 1.09 20.31 -20.96
C PRO A 9 2.08 21.30 -21.59
N GLU A 10 2.32 21.15 -22.89
CA GLU A 10 3.15 22.07 -23.67
C GLU A 10 2.48 23.45 -23.83
N ALA A 11 3.31 24.49 -23.92
CA ALA A 11 2.85 25.89 -23.92
C ALA A 11 2.17 26.32 -25.23
N GLU A 12 2.63 25.75 -26.36
CA GLU A 12 2.42 26.32 -27.70
C GLU A 12 1.26 25.69 -28.47
N VAL A 13 0.70 24.57 -27.99
CA VAL A 13 -0.20 23.69 -28.77
C VAL A 13 -1.67 23.79 -28.33
N VAL A 14 -2.08 24.89 -27.69
CA VAL A 14 -3.35 24.91 -26.93
C VAL A 14 -4.34 25.94 -27.48
N HIS A 15 -5.59 25.52 -27.69
CA HIS A 15 -6.69 26.42 -28.04
C HIS A 15 -6.85 27.54 -27.00
N ARG A 16 -7.18 28.76 -27.46
CA ARG A 16 -7.33 29.96 -26.61
C ARG A 16 -8.21 29.74 -25.38
N SER A 17 -9.20 28.85 -25.46
CA SER A 17 -10.12 28.52 -24.37
C SER A 17 -9.49 27.71 -23.23
N GLU A 18 -8.42 26.95 -23.45
CA GLU A 18 -7.77 26.11 -22.42
C GLU A 18 -6.46 26.69 -21.88
N VAL A 19 -6.01 27.82 -22.43
CA VAL A 19 -4.71 28.42 -22.10
C VAL A 19 -4.54 28.63 -20.60
N VAL A 20 -5.60 29.02 -19.89
CA VAL A 20 -5.51 29.30 -18.45
C VAL A 20 -5.33 28.01 -17.63
N GLU A 21 -6.08 26.95 -17.91
CA GLU A 21 -5.89 25.65 -17.23
C GLU A 21 -4.50 25.08 -17.46
N VAL A 22 -3.98 25.21 -18.69
CA VAL A 22 -2.62 24.78 -19.02
C VAL A 22 -1.59 25.58 -18.24
N ARG A 23 -1.76 26.90 -18.15
CA ARG A 23 -0.89 27.73 -17.32
C ARG A 23 -0.98 27.35 -15.84
N VAL A 24 -2.19 27.13 -15.31
CA VAL A 24 -2.39 26.69 -13.92
C VAL A 24 -1.71 25.35 -13.67
N ALA A 25 -1.90 24.35 -14.55
CA ALA A 25 -1.27 23.04 -14.47
C ALA A 25 0.26 23.14 -14.42
N ARG A 26 0.85 23.98 -15.26
CA ARG A 26 2.31 24.22 -15.27
C ARG A 26 2.82 24.89 -13.99
N LYS A 27 1.98 25.61 -13.25
CA LYS A 27 2.33 26.19 -11.96
C LYS A 27 2.09 25.23 -10.79
N VAL A 28 1.03 24.43 -10.86
CA VAL A 28 0.71 23.39 -9.87
C VAL A 28 1.74 22.26 -9.89
N ALA A 29 2.18 21.83 -11.07
CA ALA A 29 3.11 20.71 -11.24
C ALA A 29 4.36 20.78 -10.34
N PRO A 30 5.21 21.82 -10.42
CA PRO A 30 6.42 21.88 -9.62
C PRO A 30 6.14 21.97 -8.12
N LEU A 31 5.00 22.50 -7.67
CA LEU A 31 4.67 22.59 -6.23
C LEU A 31 4.43 21.23 -5.56
N PHE A 32 4.17 20.19 -6.35
CA PHE A 32 3.83 18.85 -5.87
C PHE A 32 4.73 17.76 -6.47
N GLY A 33 5.97 18.10 -6.82
CA GLY A 33 6.98 17.13 -7.20
C GLY A 33 6.85 16.62 -8.63
N VAL A 34 6.13 17.34 -9.51
CA VAL A 34 5.88 16.91 -10.89
C VAL A 34 6.79 17.66 -11.87
N GLY A 35 7.52 16.91 -12.68
CA GLY A 35 8.22 17.40 -13.87
C GLY A 35 9.59 18.01 -13.60
N ASP A 36 10.52 17.19 -13.10
CA ASP A 36 11.94 17.49 -13.01
C ASP A 36 12.44 18.19 -14.30
N GLY A 37 13.15 19.32 -14.14
CA GLY A 37 13.78 20.03 -15.27
C GLY A 37 12.88 20.90 -16.15
N VAL A 38 11.58 21.05 -15.85
CA VAL A 38 10.70 21.92 -16.66
C VAL A 38 10.85 23.40 -16.26
N PRO A 39 11.05 24.34 -17.22
CA PRO A 39 11.11 25.76 -16.94
C PRO A 39 9.84 26.30 -16.23
N PRO A 40 9.98 27.35 -15.39
CA PRO A 40 11.16 28.20 -15.27
C PRO A 40 12.19 27.76 -14.22
N PHE A 41 11.81 26.95 -13.23
CA PHE A 41 12.68 26.70 -12.08
C PHE A 41 13.62 25.52 -12.23
N ARG A 42 13.34 24.55 -13.12
CA ARG A 42 14.08 23.28 -13.20
C ARG A 42 14.16 22.50 -11.86
N HIS A 43 13.36 22.90 -10.86
CA HIS A 43 13.25 22.30 -9.54
C HIS A 43 11.78 22.04 -9.21
N SER A 44 11.52 20.98 -8.44
CA SER A 44 10.22 20.70 -7.84
C SER A 44 10.25 20.74 -6.31
N TRP A 45 9.10 21.03 -5.73
CA TRP A 45 8.84 21.08 -4.30
C TRP A 45 7.81 20.02 -3.90
N VAL A 46 7.71 19.80 -2.60
CA VAL A 46 6.57 19.11 -1.99
C VAL A 46 5.94 20.07 -1.00
N CYS A 47 4.96 20.83 -1.47
CA CYS A 47 4.24 21.77 -0.64
C CYS A 47 3.07 21.08 0.07
N ASP A 48 2.86 21.42 1.34
CA ASP A 48 1.60 21.14 2.02
C ASP A 48 0.51 22.06 1.43
N TYR A 49 -0.54 21.46 0.88
CA TYR A 49 -1.67 22.21 0.33
C TYR A 49 -2.26 23.18 1.35
N THR A 50 -2.34 22.82 2.63
CA THR A 50 -2.97 23.67 3.67
C THR A 50 -2.17 24.96 3.89
N ALA A 51 -0.84 24.88 3.85
CA ALA A 51 0.07 26.00 4.02
C ALA A 51 0.27 26.87 2.77
N LEU A 52 -0.11 26.35 1.60
CA LEU A 52 0.09 27.02 0.31
C LEU A 52 -0.86 28.24 0.16
N SER A 53 -0.36 29.36 -0.34
CA SER A 53 -1.16 30.54 -0.69
C SER A 53 -1.55 30.56 -2.17
N LEU A 54 -2.59 31.34 -2.51
CA LEU A 54 -2.98 31.56 -3.91
C LEU A 54 -1.86 32.22 -4.72
N ALA A 55 -1.09 33.11 -4.11
CA ALA A 55 0.06 33.77 -4.75
C ALA A 55 1.15 32.76 -5.11
N GLU A 56 1.43 31.79 -4.24
CA GLU A 56 2.39 30.71 -4.52
C GLU A 56 1.90 29.79 -5.64
N ILE A 57 0.59 29.52 -5.74
CA ILE A 57 0.00 28.83 -6.90
C ILE A 57 0.23 29.63 -8.18
N GLY A 58 -0.11 30.92 -8.21
CA GLY A 58 0.04 31.73 -9.42
C GLY A 58 1.49 31.85 -9.89
N ARG A 59 2.42 31.75 -8.95
CA ARG A 59 3.86 31.79 -9.14
C ARG A 59 4.44 30.43 -9.58
N GLY A 60 3.88 29.35 -9.07
CA GLY A 60 4.36 27.97 -9.21
C GLY A 60 5.62 27.68 -8.39
N ALA A 61 5.82 28.42 -7.30
CA ALA A 61 6.92 28.23 -6.37
C ALA A 61 6.54 28.78 -4.98
N PRO A 62 6.97 28.16 -3.87
CA PRO A 62 6.75 28.61 -2.49
C PRO A 62 7.55 29.87 -2.10
N SER A 63 6.90 30.82 -1.44
CA SER A 63 7.46 32.15 -1.14
C SER A 63 8.13 32.18 0.22
N PRO A 64 9.20 33.01 0.39
CA PRO A 64 9.81 33.19 1.69
C PRO A 64 8.86 33.91 2.64
N ASP A 65 9.00 33.62 3.93
CA ASP A 65 8.39 34.42 4.96
C ASP A 65 9.05 35.80 5.05
N ARG A 66 8.47 36.68 5.89
CA ARG A 66 8.92 38.08 5.98
C ARG A 66 10.37 38.22 6.44
N THR A 67 10.83 37.30 7.30
CA THR A 67 12.19 37.27 7.86
C THR A 67 13.21 36.80 6.82
N ALA A 68 12.94 35.68 6.14
CA ALA A 68 13.82 35.14 5.10
C ALA A 68 13.88 36.02 3.84
N ARG A 69 12.87 36.86 3.62
CA ARG A 69 12.80 37.73 2.43
C ARG A 69 13.97 38.72 2.35
N SER A 70 14.32 39.39 3.46
CA SER A 70 15.41 40.38 3.46
C SER A 70 16.78 39.73 3.21
N GLU A 71 17.01 38.54 3.77
CA GLU A 71 18.22 37.76 3.53
C GLU A 71 18.31 37.28 2.08
N MET A 72 17.19 36.77 1.54
CA MET A 72 17.12 36.33 0.15
C MET A 72 17.20 37.48 -0.86
N GLU A 73 16.72 38.68 -0.51
CA GLU A 73 16.84 39.87 -1.34
C GLU A 73 18.30 40.33 -1.44
N ALA A 74 19.06 40.27 -0.35
CA ALA A 74 20.50 40.50 -0.36
C ALA A 74 21.22 39.45 -1.23
N LEU A 75 20.97 38.15 -0.99
CA LEU A 75 21.56 37.05 -1.79
C LEU A 75 21.23 37.14 -3.28
N ALA A 76 20.00 37.52 -3.63
CA ALA A 76 19.55 37.67 -5.01
C ALA A 76 20.24 38.87 -5.69
N SER A 77 20.41 39.97 -4.95
CA SER A 77 21.09 41.18 -5.44
C SER A 77 22.58 40.91 -5.67
N ASP A 78 23.21 40.16 -4.77
CA ASP A 78 24.62 39.74 -4.92
C ASP A 78 24.82 38.85 -6.15
N ARG A 79 23.89 37.91 -6.41
CA ARG A 79 23.92 37.05 -7.61
C ARG A 79 23.75 37.83 -8.90
N LEU A 80 22.83 38.80 -8.94
CA LEU A 80 22.68 39.75 -10.05
C LEU A 80 23.98 40.52 -10.29
N GLY A 81 24.61 41.02 -9.22
CA GLY A 81 25.91 41.70 -9.29
C GLY A 81 27.05 40.82 -9.81
N ALA A 82 26.97 39.51 -9.58
CA ALA A 82 27.94 38.51 -10.05
C ALA A 82 27.72 38.03 -11.50
N GLY A 83 26.71 38.56 -12.21
CA GLY A 83 26.44 38.21 -13.61
C GLY A 83 25.55 36.98 -13.82
N ASP A 84 24.88 36.47 -12.77
CA ASP A 84 23.79 35.51 -12.94
C ASP A 84 22.55 36.24 -13.48
N GLU A 85 22.28 36.11 -14.79
CA GLU A 85 21.18 36.80 -15.49
C GLU A 85 19.81 36.53 -14.85
N ALA A 86 19.62 35.41 -14.15
CA ALA A 86 18.37 35.09 -13.47
C ALA A 86 18.24 35.83 -12.12
N GLY A 87 19.35 35.97 -11.38
CA GLY A 87 19.35 36.70 -10.11
C GLY A 87 18.55 36.06 -8.99
N TRP A 88 18.39 34.74 -9.01
CA TRP A 88 17.48 34.04 -8.08
C TRP A 88 18.24 33.58 -6.84
N ALA A 89 17.71 33.95 -5.67
CA ALA A 89 18.13 33.39 -4.39
C ALA A 89 17.22 32.24 -3.98
N TRP A 90 17.83 31.27 -3.32
CA TRP A 90 17.20 30.05 -2.83
C TRP A 90 17.50 29.92 -1.33
N SER A 91 16.48 29.64 -0.53
CA SER A 91 16.64 29.36 0.90
C SER A 91 15.55 28.39 1.36
N ASP A 92 15.95 27.27 1.96
CA ASP A 92 15.10 26.18 2.43
C ASP A 92 14.09 25.65 1.40
N ARG A 93 12.88 26.23 1.43
CA ARG A 93 11.77 25.91 0.54
C ARG A 93 11.58 26.97 -0.52
N SER A 94 12.12 28.17 -0.35
CA SER A 94 11.66 29.39 -1.02
C SER A 94 12.55 29.84 -2.17
N VAL A 95 11.94 30.51 -3.14
CA VAL A 95 12.64 31.19 -4.25
C VAL A 95 12.30 32.67 -4.26
N TRP A 96 13.30 33.51 -4.47
CA TRP A 96 13.18 34.96 -4.52
C TRP A 96 14.03 35.58 -5.65
N SER A 97 13.57 36.68 -6.24
CA SER A 97 14.38 37.52 -7.12
C SER A 97 14.41 38.96 -6.59
N ALA A 98 15.58 39.61 -6.66
CA ALA A 98 15.78 40.94 -6.05
C ALA A 98 14.94 42.06 -6.68
N GLN A 99 14.57 41.94 -7.96
CA GLN A 99 13.85 42.99 -8.68
C GLN A 99 12.31 42.89 -8.58
N GLN A 100 11.76 41.99 -7.75
CA GLN A 100 10.34 41.60 -7.81
C GLN A 100 9.88 41.25 -9.24
N SER A 101 10.82 40.86 -10.10
CA SER A 101 10.52 40.51 -11.48
C SER A 101 9.52 39.36 -11.45
N THR A 102 8.36 39.57 -12.08
CA THR A 102 7.33 38.53 -12.13
C THR A 102 7.97 37.29 -12.71
N LEU A 103 7.97 36.19 -11.95
CA LEU A 103 8.53 34.93 -12.41
C LEU A 103 7.94 34.58 -13.79
N PRO A 104 8.71 33.97 -14.70
CA PRO A 104 8.24 33.76 -16.07
C PRO A 104 6.86 33.09 -16.10
N GLY A 105 5.91 33.73 -16.78
CA GLY A 105 4.54 33.24 -16.93
C GLY A 105 3.68 33.28 -15.66
N THR A 106 4.03 34.08 -14.64
CA THR A 106 3.20 34.27 -13.42
C THR A 106 1.74 34.57 -13.80
N LEU A 107 0.81 33.90 -13.12
CA LEU A 107 -0.61 34.16 -13.24
C LEU A 107 -0.99 35.30 -12.30
N THR A 108 -1.60 36.35 -12.84
CA THR A 108 -2.11 37.44 -12.00
C THR A 108 -3.25 36.93 -11.13
N ASN A 109 -3.38 37.45 -9.91
CA ASN A 109 -4.50 37.10 -9.03
C ASN A 109 -5.85 37.36 -9.72
N ALA A 110 -5.96 38.41 -10.55
CA ALA A 110 -7.16 38.67 -11.35
C ALA A 110 -7.53 37.52 -12.31
N THR A 111 -6.54 36.79 -12.83
CA THR A 111 -6.78 35.59 -13.67
C THR A 111 -7.26 34.42 -12.82
N LEU A 112 -6.70 34.27 -11.62
CA LEU A 112 -7.06 33.18 -10.71
C LEU A 112 -8.42 33.42 -10.05
N ASN A 113 -8.78 34.65 -9.68
CA ASN A 113 -10.03 35.01 -9.00
C ASN A 113 -11.32 34.67 -9.77
N ARG A 114 -11.19 34.20 -11.02
CA ARG A 114 -12.29 33.63 -11.80
C ARG A 114 -12.67 32.22 -11.32
N TYR A 115 -11.76 31.54 -10.63
CA TYR A 115 -11.98 30.24 -10.03
C TYR A 115 -12.69 30.36 -8.68
N GLY A 116 -13.68 29.51 -8.41
CA GLY A 116 -14.46 29.55 -7.16
C GLY A 116 -15.30 28.29 -6.90
N PRO A 117 -16.03 28.20 -5.78
CA PRO A 117 -16.15 29.18 -4.68
C PRO A 117 -14.85 29.50 -3.91
N ASP A 118 -13.93 28.55 -3.75
CA ASP A 118 -12.58 28.82 -3.20
C ASP A 118 -11.52 28.86 -4.31
N THR A 119 -10.94 30.02 -4.55
CA THR A 119 -10.00 30.22 -5.67
C THR A 119 -8.78 29.31 -5.62
N LYS A 120 -8.25 29.06 -4.41
CA LYS A 120 -7.06 28.23 -4.19
C LYS A 120 -7.35 26.77 -4.53
N ALA A 121 -8.41 26.22 -3.96
CA ALA A 121 -8.84 24.85 -4.18
C ALA A 121 -9.21 24.61 -5.65
N ALA A 122 -9.97 25.52 -6.26
CA ALA A 122 -10.36 25.37 -7.66
C ALA A 122 -9.15 25.43 -8.61
N ALA A 123 -8.17 26.31 -8.35
CA ALA A 123 -6.94 26.35 -9.16
C ALA A 123 -6.12 25.06 -9.03
N VAL A 124 -5.94 24.54 -7.80
CA VAL A 124 -5.23 23.26 -7.59
C VAL A 124 -5.95 22.12 -8.30
N LEU A 125 -7.28 22.05 -8.17
CA LEU A 125 -8.09 20.98 -8.75
C LEU A 125 -8.09 21.03 -10.29
N ALA A 126 -8.25 22.21 -10.89
CA ALA A 126 -8.12 22.40 -12.34
C ALA A 126 -6.73 21.98 -12.84
N GLY A 127 -5.66 22.39 -12.13
CA GLY A 127 -4.30 21.99 -12.45
C GLY A 127 -4.10 20.48 -12.37
N ALA A 128 -4.57 19.84 -11.30
CA ALA A 128 -4.45 18.40 -11.11
C ALA A 128 -5.24 17.60 -12.17
N ASN A 129 -6.49 17.96 -12.45
CA ASN A 129 -7.30 17.31 -13.49
C ASN A 129 -6.61 17.42 -14.87
N ARG A 130 -5.97 18.57 -15.16
CA ARG A 130 -5.20 18.72 -16.40
C ARG A 130 -3.94 17.85 -16.42
N LEU A 131 -3.18 17.80 -15.33
CA LEU A 131 -1.93 17.02 -15.23
C LEU A 131 -2.18 15.50 -15.27
N LEU A 132 -3.32 15.06 -14.73
CA LEU A 132 -3.70 13.65 -14.62
C LEU A 132 -4.59 13.17 -15.78
N ARG A 133 -4.95 14.04 -16.73
CA ARG A 133 -5.91 13.75 -17.79
C ARG A 133 -5.65 12.44 -18.54
N ASP A 134 -4.41 12.20 -18.95
CA ASP A 134 -4.06 11.00 -19.74
C ASP A 134 -4.20 9.72 -18.88
N ALA A 135 -3.89 9.79 -17.58
CA ALA A 135 -4.10 8.71 -16.64
C ALA A 135 -5.59 8.49 -16.35
N THR A 136 -6.36 9.55 -16.11
CA THR A 136 -7.81 9.52 -15.94
C THR A 136 -8.49 8.85 -17.14
N ALA A 137 -8.11 9.24 -18.37
CA ALA A 137 -8.65 8.64 -19.58
C ALA A 137 -8.31 7.15 -19.73
N ALA A 138 -7.12 6.73 -19.27
CA ALA A 138 -6.73 5.32 -19.26
C ALA A 138 -7.54 4.51 -18.24
N VAL A 139 -7.74 5.03 -17.03
CA VAL A 139 -8.56 4.39 -15.99
C VAL A 139 -10.03 4.30 -16.41
N ALA A 140 -10.61 5.38 -16.95
CA ALA A 140 -11.98 5.39 -17.45
C ALA A 140 -12.19 4.34 -18.54
N ASN A 141 -11.23 4.18 -19.45
CA ASN A 141 -11.30 3.18 -20.52
C ASN A 141 -11.28 1.74 -19.99
N VAL A 142 -10.51 1.45 -18.94
CA VAL A 142 -10.57 0.14 -18.28
C VAL A 142 -11.92 -0.05 -17.59
N GLY A 143 -12.47 0.99 -16.96
CA GLY A 143 -13.80 0.94 -16.33
C GLY A 143 -14.91 0.57 -17.32
N GLN A 144 -14.93 1.20 -18.50
CA GLN A 144 -15.87 0.88 -19.58
C GLN A 144 -15.72 -0.57 -20.04
N HIS A 145 -14.49 -1.00 -20.32
CA HIS A 145 -14.21 -2.38 -20.74
C HIS A 145 -14.65 -3.41 -19.70
N LEU A 146 -14.46 -3.11 -18.41
CA LEU A 146 -14.91 -3.96 -17.32
C LEU A 146 -16.43 -4.08 -17.24
N ALA A 147 -17.15 -2.99 -17.48
CA ALA A 147 -18.62 -2.99 -17.54
C ALA A 147 -19.13 -3.85 -18.71
N ASP A 148 -18.46 -3.80 -19.87
CA ASP A 148 -18.87 -4.50 -21.09
C ASP A 148 -18.56 -6.00 -21.08
N THR A 149 -17.61 -6.44 -20.25
CA THR A 149 -17.13 -7.85 -20.22
C THR A 149 -17.79 -8.74 -19.18
N GLY A 150 -18.83 -8.25 -18.49
CA GLY A 150 -19.58 -9.04 -17.51
C GLY A 150 -18.80 -9.40 -16.24
N CYS A 151 -17.77 -8.61 -15.91
CA CYS A 151 -17.01 -8.71 -14.67
C CYS A 151 -17.91 -8.37 -13.46
N ASP A 152 -17.77 -9.12 -12.35
CA ASP A 152 -18.53 -8.88 -11.13
C ASP A 152 -18.28 -7.45 -10.59
N ALA A 153 -19.33 -6.78 -10.12
CA ALA A 153 -19.27 -5.40 -9.63
C ALA A 153 -18.23 -5.17 -8.52
N GLU A 154 -18.10 -6.13 -7.62
CA GLU A 154 -17.08 -6.12 -6.56
C GLU A 154 -15.66 -6.11 -7.15
N VAL A 155 -15.41 -6.96 -8.15
CA VAL A 155 -14.10 -7.03 -8.83
C VAL A 155 -13.86 -5.78 -9.69
N ARG A 156 -14.91 -5.22 -10.31
CA ARG A 156 -14.83 -3.94 -11.05
C ARG A 156 -14.42 -2.79 -10.13
N LEU A 157 -15.06 -2.66 -8.97
CA LEU A 157 -14.73 -1.63 -7.98
C LEU A 157 -13.31 -1.82 -7.42
N ALA A 158 -12.91 -3.06 -7.15
CA ALA A 158 -11.56 -3.37 -6.70
C ALA A 158 -10.49 -3.02 -7.76
N ALA A 159 -10.75 -3.36 -9.02
CA ALA A 159 -9.86 -3.03 -10.13
C ALA A 159 -9.71 -1.52 -10.32
N TRP A 160 -10.82 -0.79 -10.32
CA TRP A 160 -10.82 0.67 -10.39
C TRP A 160 -10.03 1.31 -9.24
N ALA A 161 -10.32 0.91 -7.99
CA ALA A 161 -9.64 1.43 -6.82
C ALA A 161 -8.13 1.13 -6.89
N GLY A 162 -7.76 -0.09 -7.29
CA GLY A 162 -6.37 -0.47 -7.52
C GLY A 162 -5.67 0.39 -8.58
N LEU A 163 -6.32 0.69 -9.70
CA LEU A 163 -5.74 1.54 -10.75
C LEU A 163 -5.61 3.01 -10.30
N VAL A 164 -6.61 3.56 -9.60
CA VAL A 164 -6.52 4.89 -8.99
C VAL A 164 -5.39 4.93 -7.96
N LEU A 165 -5.19 3.85 -7.20
CA LEU A 165 -4.08 3.72 -6.25
C LEU A 165 -2.71 3.71 -6.94
N GLU A 166 -2.59 3.12 -8.13
CA GLU A 166 -1.37 3.18 -8.94
C GLU A 166 -1.10 4.61 -9.45
N VAL A 167 -2.14 5.37 -9.79
CA VAL A 167 -2.00 6.81 -10.10
C VAL A 167 -1.55 7.61 -8.86
N TYR A 168 -2.14 7.33 -7.69
CA TYR A 168 -1.68 7.91 -6.42
C TYR A 168 -0.21 7.58 -6.16
N ARG A 169 0.21 6.32 -6.31
CA ARG A 169 1.59 5.88 -6.07
C ARG A 169 2.57 6.60 -6.98
N ALA A 170 2.17 6.87 -8.22
CA ALA A 170 2.96 7.62 -9.17
C ALA A 170 3.07 9.11 -8.80
N GLN A 171 2.03 9.71 -8.20
CA GLN A 171 1.94 11.16 -7.94
C GLN A 171 1.33 11.48 -6.56
N PRO A 172 1.94 11.06 -5.42
CA PRO A 172 1.24 11.08 -4.13
C PRO A 172 0.88 12.50 -3.67
N ALA A 173 1.83 13.44 -3.75
CA ALA A 173 1.61 14.83 -3.33
C ALA A 173 0.51 15.52 -4.15
N LEU A 174 0.54 15.36 -5.47
CA LEU A 174 -0.46 15.95 -6.36
C LEU A 174 -1.86 15.39 -6.08
N VAL A 175 -1.99 14.07 -5.91
CA VAL A 175 -3.29 13.44 -5.64
C VAL A 175 -3.81 13.83 -4.25
N VAL A 176 -2.96 13.89 -3.21
CA VAL A 176 -3.37 14.37 -1.88
C VAL A 176 -3.89 15.81 -1.95
N ALA A 177 -3.14 16.71 -2.60
CA ALA A 177 -3.56 18.10 -2.76
C ALA A 177 -4.87 18.22 -3.55
N ALA A 178 -5.05 17.43 -4.60
CA ALA A 178 -6.28 17.40 -5.39
C ALA A 178 -7.48 16.87 -4.59
N VAL A 179 -7.28 15.84 -3.75
CA VAL A 179 -8.33 15.32 -2.87
C VAL A 179 -8.75 16.37 -1.83
N GLN A 180 -7.79 17.06 -1.20
CA GLN A 180 -8.09 18.12 -0.25
C GLN A 180 -8.79 19.32 -0.92
N ALA A 181 -8.34 19.70 -2.12
CA ALA A 181 -9.00 20.74 -2.92
C ALA A 181 -10.43 20.36 -3.29
N ARG A 182 -10.68 19.11 -3.72
CA ARG A 182 -12.02 18.56 -3.97
C ARG A 182 -12.91 18.68 -2.73
N GLN A 183 -12.41 18.32 -1.55
CA GLN A 183 -13.18 18.41 -0.30
C GLN A 183 -13.61 19.85 0.01
N VAL A 184 -12.69 20.83 -0.11
CA VAL A 184 -13.00 22.25 0.09
C VAL A 184 -14.06 22.72 -0.92
N GLN A 185 -13.85 22.45 -2.21
CA GLN A 185 -14.76 22.87 -3.28
C GLN A 185 -16.18 22.33 -3.09
N ARG A 186 -16.31 21.05 -2.76
CA ARG A 186 -17.61 20.42 -2.52
C ARG A 186 -18.29 20.95 -1.27
N SER A 187 -17.54 21.17 -0.18
CA SER A 187 -18.10 21.72 1.06
C SER A 187 -18.68 23.12 0.87
N LEU A 188 -18.08 23.95 0.02
CA LEU A 188 -18.54 25.31 -0.26
C LEU A 188 -19.60 25.38 -1.36
N SER A 189 -19.67 24.35 -2.21
CA SER A 189 -20.68 24.26 -3.28
C SER A 189 -21.97 23.60 -2.82
N ALA A 190 -21.99 22.95 -1.65
CA ALA A 190 -23.17 22.35 -1.06
C ALA A 190 -24.21 23.45 -0.73
N ARG A 191 -25.29 23.52 -1.52
CA ARG A 191 -26.37 24.48 -1.31
C ARG A 191 -27.33 23.98 -0.25
N TRP A 192 -27.56 24.78 0.79
CA TRP A 192 -28.54 24.48 1.83
C TRP A 192 -29.98 24.34 1.30
N GLY A 193 -30.32 25.05 0.22
CA GLY A 193 -31.71 25.14 -0.26
C GLY A 193 -32.33 23.89 -0.86
N THR A 194 -31.56 22.86 -1.19
CA THR A 194 -32.10 21.57 -1.64
C THR A 194 -32.58 20.67 -0.49
N GLN A 195 -32.19 20.99 0.75
CA GLN A 195 -32.52 20.20 1.95
C GLN A 195 -33.62 20.84 2.82
N VAL A 196 -34.08 22.03 2.46
CA VAL A 196 -35.11 22.76 3.21
C VAL A 196 -36.48 22.40 2.63
N ASP A 197 -37.24 21.59 3.35
CA ASP A 197 -38.65 21.34 3.03
C ASP A 197 -39.44 22.65 3.19
N ARG A 198 -40.02 23.11 2.08
CA ARG A 198 -40.84 24.33 2.00
C ARG A 198 -42.31 24.05 1.80
N ALA A 199 -42.73 22.79 1.80
CA ALA A 199 -44.12 22.41 1.59
C ALA A 199 -45.07 23.07 2.62
N GLY A 200 -44.55 23.49 3.79
CA GLY A 200 -45.30 24.21 4.82
C GLY A 200 -45.21 25.74 4.80
N VAL A 201 -44.48 26.36 3.86
CA VAL A 201 -44.34 27.83 3.79
C VAL A 201 -45.46 28.42 2.93
N VAL A 202 -46.53 28.88 3.59
CA VAL A 202 -47.79 29.32 2.95
C VAL A 202 -47.74 30.78 2.43
N GLY A 203 -46.71 31.56 2.80
CA GLY A 203 -46.58 32.97 2.40
C GLY A 203 -45.59 33.19 1.26
N ILE A 204 -46.05 33.77 0.14
CA ILE A 204 -45.22 34.20 -1.01
C ILE A 204 -44.19 35.28 -0.60
N ASP A 205 -44.43 35.98 0.51
CA ASP A 205 -43.64 37.13 0.97
C ASP A 205 -42.73 36.84 2.19
N ALA A 206 -42.57 35.58 2.60
CA ALA A 206 -41.62 35.26 3.67
C ALA A 206 -40.18 35.51 3.15
N PRO A 207 -39.43 36.49 3.70
CA PRO A 207 -38.10 36.79 3.21
C PRO A 207 -37.20 35.58 3.46
N SER A 208 -36.74 34.96 2.37
CA SER A 208 -35.83 33.82 2.45
C SER A 208 -34.72 33.94 1.41
N GLU A 209 -33.49 33.97 1.92
CA GLU A 209 -32.25 33.92 1.12
C GLU A 209 -31.94 32.50 0.62
N VAL A 210 -32.62 31.51 1.19
CA VAL A 210 -32.61 30.15 0.68
C VAL A 210 -33.55 30.15 -0.52
N HIS A 211 -33.08 29.76 -1.69
CA HIS A 211 -33.89 29.66 -2.90
C HIS A 211 -33.98 28.18 -3.30
N PRO A 212 -35.13 27.69 -3.80
CA PRO A 212 -35.17 26.36 -4.42
C PRO A 212 -34.14 26.32 -5.54
N ALA A 213 -33.59 25.15 -5.83
CA ALA A 213 -32.83 24.97 -7.06
C ALA A 213 -33.76 25.38 -8.20
N THR A 214 -33.50 26.53 -8.82
CA THR A 214 -34.18 26.87 -10.06
C THR A 214 -33.72 25.83 -11.05
N ASP A 215 -34.60 24.88 -11.38
CA ASP A 215 -34.40 23.97 -12.49
C ASP A 215 -33.93 24.80 -13.66
N SER A 216 -32.67 24.58 -14.02
CA SER A 216 -31.96 25.40 -14.98
C SER A 216 -32.38 24.96 -16.38
N THR A 217 -33.69 25.01 -16.67
CA THR A 217 -34.28 24.58 -17.95
C THR A 217 -33.95 25.52 -19.10
N GLY A 218 -32.99 26.43 -18.95
CA GLY A 218 -32.59 27.42 -19.95
C GLY A 218 -31.09 27.71 -20.04
N SER A 219 -30.23 26.90 -19.41
CA SER A 219 -28.78 27.05 -19.57
C SER A 219 -28.39 26.69 -21.01
N GLU A 220 -28.00 27.68 -21.82
CA GLU A 220 -27.32 27.38 -23.09
C GLU A 220 -26.13 26.45 -22.80
N PRO A 221 -25.99 25.31 -23.51
CA PRO A 221 -25.00 24.27 -23.19
C PRO A 221 -23.55 24.79 -23.17
N GLY A 222 -23.25 25.90 -23.87
CA GLY A 222 -21.94 26.54 -23.85
C GLY A 222 -21.63 27.33 -22.56
N ARG A 223 -22.65 27.84 -21.85
CA ARG A 223 -22.46 28.66 -20.65
C ARG A 223 -22.26 27.80 -19.41
N GLU A 224 -22.92 26.65 -19.33
CA GLU A 224 -22.78 25.66 -18.26
C GLU A 224 -21.42 24.95 -18.28
N ALA A 225 -20.92 24.63 -19.48
CA ALA A 225 -19.57 24.10 -19.69
C ALA A 225 -18.48 25.12 -19.33
N ALA A 226 -18.72 26.41 -19.57
CA ALA A 226 -17.80 27.46 -19.16
C ALA A 226 -17.79 27.64 -17.63
N THR A 227 -18.95 27.63 -16.96
CA THR A 227 -19.03 27.77 -15.49
C THR A 227 -18.42 26.59 -14.74
N THR A 228 -18.64 25.35 -15.20
CA THR A 228 -18.03 24.15 -14.61
C THR A 228 -16.50 24.14 -14.73
N ARG A 229 -15.97 24.71 -15.82
CA ARG A 229 -14.51 24.84 -16.03
C ARG A 229 -13.81 25.69 -14.98
N TRP A 230 -14.44 26.81 -14.60
CA TRP A 230 -13.90 27.73 -13.61
C TRP A 230 -14.32 27.38 -12.18
N GLN A 231 -15.26 26.45 -12.00
CA GLN A 231 -15.72 25.99 -10.69
C GLN A 231 -15.62 24.47 -10.59
N PRO A 232 -14.39 23.91 -10.70
CA PRO A 232 -14.21 22.48 -10.56
C PRO A 232 -14.56 22.06 -9.13
N ILE A 233 -15.53 21.17 -9.00
CA ILE A 233 -15.92 20.52 -7.74
C ILE A 233 -15.55 19.02 -7.72
N SER A 234 -15.10 18.50 -8.87
CA SER A 234 -14.75 17.09 -9.07
C SER A 234 -13.26 16.88 -9.27
N LEU A 235 -12.73 15.82 -8.68
CA LEU A 235 -11.46 15.22 -9.06
C LEU A 235 -11.77 14.16 -10.12
N ASP A 236 -11.49 14.45 -11.39
CA ASP A 236 -11.91 13.61 -12.51
C ASP A 236 -11.34 12.19 -12.41
N LEU A 237 -10.13 12.04 -11.83
CA LEU A 237 -9.51 10.74 -11.55
C LEU A 237 -10.43 9.79 -10.77
N VAL A 238 -11.29 10.31 -9.89
CA VAL A 238 -12.23 9.54 -9.08
C VAL A 238 -13.66 9.73 -9.59
N ASP A 239 -14.12 10.98 -9.67
CA ASP A 239 -15.52 11.33 -9.90
C ASP A 239 -15.98 11.03 -11.34
N ALA A 240 -15.10 11.12 -12.33
CA ALA A 240 -15.44 10.83 -13.72
C ALA A 240 -15.18 9.35 -14.10
N THR A 241 -14.25 8.68 -13.41
CA THR A 241 -13.90 7.28 -13.71
C THR A 241 -14.77 6.27 -12.97
N LEU A 242 -15.31 6.61 -11.79
CA LEU A 242 -16.16 5.70 -11.02
C LEU A 242 -17.48 5.37 -11.74
N PRO A 243 -18.21 6.34 -12.33
CA PRO A 243 -19.42 6.04 -13.10
C PRO A 243 -19.17 5.14 -14.32
N ALA A 244 -17.97 5.21 -14.90
CA ALA A 244 -17.57 4.38 -16.04
C ALA A 244 -17.57 2.88 -15.72
N LEU A 245 -17.61 2.49 -14.44
CA LEU A 245 -17.75 1.10 -14.03
C LEU A 245 -19.14 0.53 -14.27
N GLY A 246 -20.16 1.34 -14.53
CA GLY A 246 -21.54 0.86 -14.71
C GLY A 246 -22.09 0.16 -13.46
N LEU A 247 -21.87 0.78 -12.29
CA LEU A 247 -22.39 0.28 -11.00
C LEU A 247 -23.79 0.83 -10.68
N ALA A 248 -24.08 2.06 -11.10
CA ALA A 248 -25.35 2.72 -10.84
C ALA A 248 -26.39 2.47 -11.93
N ASP A 249 -27.65 2.74 -11.59
CA ASP A 249 -28.80 2.67 -12.50
C ASP A 249 -28.53 3.41 -13.80
N HIS A 250 -28.75 2.71 -14.93
CA HIS A 250 -28.76 3.34 -16.23
C HIS A 250 -30.20 3.28 -16.75
N PRO A 251 -30.81 4.41 -17.18
CA PRO A 251 -32.19 4.44 -17.66
C PRO A 251 -32.47 3.54 -18.88
N ALA A 252 -31.43 2.99 -19.51
CA ALA A 252 -31.50 2.06 -20.65
C ALA A 252 -31.13 0.61 -20.29
N ALA A 253 -30.50 0.35 -19.13
CA ALA A 253 -29.99 -0.97 -18.74
C ALA A 253 -30.72 -1.60 -17.54
N GLY A 254 -31.70 -0.89 -16.94
CA GLY A 254 -32.45 -1.34 -15.77
C GLY A 254 -31.86 -0.82 -14.45
N PRO A 255 -32.41 -1.26 -13.29
CA PRO A 255 -31.91 -0.88 -11.98
C PRO A 255 -30.47 -1.42 -11.83
N GLY A 256 -29.56 -0.52 -11.51
CA GLY A 256 -28.19 -0.80 -11.15
C GLY A 256 -28.09 -1.31 -9.72
N LEU A 257 -26.86 -1.53 -9.27
CA LEU A 257 -26.59 -2.11 -7.96
C LEU A 257 -26.63 -1.06 -6.84
N ILE A 258 -26.44 0.21 -7.19
CA ILE A 258 -26.33 1.33 -6.24
C ILE A 258 -26.94 2.60 -6.84
N THR A 259 -27.43 3.50 -5.98
CA THR A 259 -27.96 4.81 -6.41
C THR A 259 -26.83 5.74 -6.86
N VAL A 260 -27.17 6.80 -7.61
CA VAL A 260 -26.21 7.85 -7.98
C VAL A 260 -25.61 8.53 -6.74
N ASP A 261 -26.41 8.76 -5.69
CA ASP A 261 -25.93 9.34 -4.43
C ASP A 261 -24.90 8.41 -3.74
N ALA A 262 -25.10 7.09 -3.79
CA ALA A 262 -24.16 6.13 -3.25
C ALA A 262 -22.81 6.13 -4.00
N LEU A 263 -22.77 6.47 -5.30
CA LEU A 263 -21.49 6.67 -6.00
C LEU A 263 -20.67 7.80 -5.40
N ASP A 264 -21.34 8.88 -4.98
CA ASP A 264 -20.64 10.03 -4.40
C ASP A 264 -20.04 9.71 -3.02
N ASP A 265 -20.76 8.93 -2.22
CA ASP A 265 -20.28 8.40 -0.95
C ASP A 265 -19.09 7.45 -1.14
N ILE A 266 -19.14 6.57 -2.15
CA ILE A 266 -18.03 5.67 -2.51
C ILE A 266 -16.80 6.49 -2.95
N ALA A 267 -16.99 7.48 -3.83
CA ALA A 267 -15.92 8.36 -4.28
C ALA A 267 -15.28 9.11 -3.10
N SER A 268 -16.10 9.65 -2.20
CA SER A 268 -15.64 10.37 -1.01
C SER A 268 -14.96 9.45 0.01
N ALA A 269 -15.45 8.21 0.19
CA ALA A 269 -14.81 7.20 1.02
C ALA A 269 -13.44 6.79 0.47
N TRP A 270 -13.32 6.62 -0.85
CA TRP A 270 -12.04 6.32 -1.49
C TRP A 270 -11.06 7.48 -1.34
N CYS A 271 -11.49 8.72 -1.58
CA CYS A 271 -10.68 9.91 -1.37
C CYS A 271 -10.14 10.00 0.07
N ARG A 272 -10.99 9.77 1.09
CA ARG A 272 -10.56 9.70 2.50
C ARG A 272 -9.55 8.57 2.74
N ARG A 273 -9.72 7.42 2.06
CA ARG A 273 -8.79 6.29 2.17
C ARG A 273 -7.41 6.64 1.60
N LEU A 274 -7.35 7.34 0.47
CA LEU A 274 -6.10 7.82 -0.14
C LEU A 274 -5.35 8.80 0.78
N LEU A 275 -6.06 9.73 1.44
CA LEU A 275 -5.45 10.63 2.43
C LEU A 275 -4.87 9.88 3.65
N GLY A 276 -5.38 8.69 3.94
CA GLY A 276 -4.87 7.83 5.00
C GLY A 276 -3.64 7.01 4.62
N ILE A 277 -3.14 7.08 3.39
CA ILE A 277 -1.89 6.41 3.00
C ILE A 277 -0.71 7.16 3.66
N GLY A 278 0.18 6.40 4.28
CA GLY A 278 1.18 6.94 5.22
C GLY A 278 0.78 6.78 6.68
N GLN A 279 -0.45 6.32 6.97
CA GLN A 279 -0.79 5.74 8.26
C GLN A 279 -0.33 4.27 8.32
N PRO A 280 0.03 3.77 9.52
CA PRO A 280 0.46 2.38 9.70
C PRO A 280 -0.54 1.38 9.14
N GLY A 281 -0.05 0.40 8.37
CA GLY A 281 -0.85 -0.64 7.73
C GLY A 281 -1.51 -0.27 6.40
N ARG A 282 -1.35 0.98 5.92
CA ARG A 282 -1.87 1.43 4.61
C ARG A 282 -0.78 1.74 3.59
N GLY A 283 0.49 1.71 4.00
CA GLY A 283 1.65 2.01 3.17
C GLY A 283 2.62 2.96 3.86
N VAL A 284 3.74 3.23 3.21
CA VAL A 284 4.77 4.16 3.66
C VAL A 284 4.87 5.29 2.64
N VAL A 285 4.98 6.52 3.14
CA VAL A 285 5.20 7.73 2.32
C VAL A 285 6.47 8.42 2.82
N TRP A 286 7.33 8.85 1.92
CA TRP A 286 8.59 9.54 2.26
C TRP A 286 8.98 10.54 1.19
N LEU A 287 9.92 11.42 1.53
CA LEU A 287 10.49 12.40 0.61
C LEU A 287 11.79 11.86 0.02
N THR A 288 11.98 12.12 -1.26
CA THR A 288 13.28 11.97 -1.92
C THR A 288 13.68 13.29 -2.54
N GLU A 289 14.98 13.58 -2.52
CA GLU A 289 15.58 14.74 -3.15
C GLU A 289 16.60 14.26 -4.19
N ASN A 290 16.46 14.77 -5.41
CA ASN A 290 17.39 14.49 -6.51
C ASN A 290 18.66 15.35 -6.36
N THR A 291 19.70 15.07 -7.15
CA THR A 291 20.96 15.83 -7.13
C THR A 291 20.82 17.29 -7.54
N ASP A 292 19.76 17.62 -8.27
CA ASP A 292 19.38 18.99 -8.60
C ASP A 292 18.59 19.65 -7.46
N GLY A 293 18.33 19.00 -6.33
CA GLY A 293 17.49 19.54 -5.25
C GLY A 293 15.99 19.43 -5.51
N SER A 294 15.55 18.84 -6.63
CA SER A 294 14.14 18.56 -6.88
C SER A 294 13.61 17.56 -5.85
N ARG A 295 12.54 17.94 -5.15
CA ARG A 295 11.89 17.09 -4.15
C ARG A 295 10.64 16.45 -4.72
N ARG A 296 10.43 15.20 -4.34
CA ARG A 296 9.25 14.41 -4.71
C ARG A 296 8.83 13.49 -3.56
N VAL A 297 7.53 13.24 -3.49
CA VAL A 297 6.98 12.24 -2.57
C VAL A 297 7.01 10.88 -3.24
N GLN A 298 7.50 9.88 -2.52
CA GLN A 298 7.43 8.47 -2.88
C GLN A 298 6.45 7.75 -1.97
N ALA A 299 5.80 6.72 -2.49
CA ALA A 299 4.88 5.89 -1.73
C ALA A 299 5.08 4.40 -2.05
N MET A 300 5.15 3.58 -1.00
CA MET A 300 5.05 2.13 -1.09
C MET A 300 3.70 1.74 -0.54
N VAL A 301 2.86 1.12 -1.36
CA VAL A 301 1.51 0.73 -0.97
C VAL A 301 1.30 -0.76 -1.27
N ARG A 302 0.75 -1.49 -0.31
CA ARG A 302 0.28 -2.86 -0.54
C ARG A 302 -1.15 -2.79 -1.06
N VAL A 303 -1.35 -2.97 -2.37
CA VAL A 303 -2.63 -2.76 -3.07
C VAL A 303 -3.81 -3.42 -2.33
N GLY A 304 -3.72 -4.71 -2.03
CA GLY A 304 -4.82 -5.43 -1.36
C GLY A 304 -5.10 -4.94 0.06
N ALA A 305 -4.11 -4.44 0.81
CA ALA A 305 -4.31 -3.91 2.16
C ALA A 305 -5.09 -2.59 2.19
N VAL A 306 -5.11 -1.85 1.07
CA VAL A 306 -5.87 -0.60 0.94
C VAL A 306 -7.20 -0.83 0.24
N VAL A 307 -7.21 -1.62 -0.83
CA VAL A 307 -8.38 -1.86 -1.69
C VAL A 307 -9.39 -2.80 -1.05
N ALA A 308 -8.98 -3.95 -0.49
CA ALA A 308 -9.92 -4.93 0.04
C ALA A 308 -10.82 -4.39 1.18
N PRO A 309 -10.28 -3.68 2.19
CA PRO A 309 -11.13 -3.06 3.22
C PRO A 309 -12.05 -1.97 2.67
N PHE A 310 -11.61 -1.24 1.64
CA PHE A 310 -12.44 -0.23 0.99
C PHE A 310 -13.63 -0.86 0.27
N VAL A 311 -13.38 -1.87 -0.58
CA VAL A 311 -14.43 -2.57 -1.31
C VAL A 311 -15.42 -3.23 -0.35
N ALA A 312 -14.91 -3.88 0.71
CA ALA A 312 -15.75 -4.44 1.75
C ALA A 312 -16.63 -3.37 2.41
N ALA A 313 -16.09 -2.22 2.81
CA ALA A 313 -16.87 -1.15 3.43
C ALA A 313 -17.88 -0.52 2.46
N SER A 314 -17.53 -0.36 1.18
CA SER A 314 -18.35 0.31 0.17
C SER A 314 -19.52 -0.52 -0.33
N LEU A 315 -19.40 -1.86 -0.36
CA LEU A 315 -20.45 -2.76 -0.83
C LEU A 315 -21.22 -3.43 0.32
N GLY A 316 -21.19 -2.84 1.52
CA GLY A 316 -21.97 -3.32 2.67
C GLY A 316 -21.42 -4.58 3.34
N GLY A 317 -20.12 -4.85 3.17
CA GLY A 317 -19.42 -6.00 3.73
C GLY A 317 -20.06 -7.28 3.24
N THR A 318 -19.91 -7.57 1.93
CA THR A 318 -20.47 -8.76 1.24
C THR A 318 -20.67 -9.91 2.22
N SER A 319 -21.90 -10.03 2.72
CA SER A 319 -22.34 -11.17 3.50
C SER A 319 -22.02 -12.38 2.64
N SER A 320 -21.02 -13.17 3.02
CA SER A 320 -20.60 -14.36 2.27
C SER A 320 -21.72 -15.41 2.16
N GLY A 321 -22.85 -15.19 2.85
CA GLY A 321 -23.98 -16.10 2.92
C GLY A 321 -24.77 -16.32 1.62
N ASP A 322 -24.75 -15.41 0.65
CA ASP A 322 -25.65 -15.51 -0.53
C ASP A 322 -24.96 -15.79 -1.88
N ARG A 323 -23.62 -15.91 -1.92
CA ARG A 323 -22.93 -16.09 -3.20
C ARG A 323 -22.92 -17.57 -3.63
N THR A 324 -23.67 -17.89 -4.67
CA THR A 324 -23.81 -19.26 -5.21
C THR A 324 -22.74 -19.65 -6.23
N SER A 325 -21.91 -18.71 -6.69
CA SER A 325 -20.86 -18.96 -7.69
C SER A 325 -19.61 -18.10 -7.47
N ALA A 326 -18.48 -18.56 -8.01
CA ALA A 326 -17.22 -17.83 -7.96
C ALA A 326 -17.33 -16.49 -8.72
N PRO A 327 -16.70 -15.41 -8.21
CA PRO A 327 -16.73 -14.11 -8.87
C PRO A 327 -16.08 -14.17 -10.25
N ARG A 328 -16.73 -13.54 -11.24
CA ARG A 328 -16.16 -13.46 -12.60
C ARG A 328 -15.01 -12.47 -12.64
N LEU A 329 -13.83 -12.97 -13.02
CA LEU A 329 -12.62 -12.17 -13.19
C LEU A 329 -12.64 -11.39 -14.52
N PRO A 330 -11.85 -10.31 -14.65
CA PRO A 330 -11.76 -9.54 -15.87
C PRO A 330 -11.15 -10.33 -17.02
N VAL A 331 -11.61 -10.04 -18.24
CA VAL A 331 -10.98 -10.48 -19.48
C VAL A 331 -10.10 -9.36 -20.00
N LEU A 332 -8.82 -9.63 -20.29
CA LEU A 332 -7.92 -8.63 -20.86
C LEU A 332 -8.21 -8.41 -22.37
N PRO A 333 -8.04 -7.20 -22.93
CA PRO A 333 -8.11 -6.97 -24.39
C PRO A 333 -6.97 -7.62 -25.15
N THR A 334 -7.21 -8.08 -26.38
CA THR A 334 -6.20 -8.78 -27.20
C THR A 334 -4.92 -7.95 -27.42
N ALA A 335 -3.81 -8.62 -27.76
CA ALA A 335 -2.54 -7.93 -28.03
C ALA A 335 -2.68 -6.90 -29.16
N ASP A 336 -3.43 -7.20 -30.22
CA ASP A 336 -3.68 -6.27 -31.33
C ASP A 336 -4.48 -5.05 -30.88
N THR A 337 -5.53 -5.26 -30.07
CA THR A 337 -6.32 -4.16 -29.49
C THR A 337 -5.44 -3.26 -28.61
N LEU A 338 -4.56 -3.86 -27.80
CA LEU A 338 -3.63 -3.11 -26.95
C LEU A 338 -2.58 -2.38 -27.80
N ALA A 339 -2.00 -3.01 -28.81
CA ALA A 339 -0.99 -2.42 -29.68
C ALA A 339 -1.51 -1.16 -30.40
N ALA A 340 -2.80 -1.12 -30.74
CA ALA A 340 -3.44 0.06 -31.33
C ALA A 340 -3.74 1.19 -30.32
N ALA A 341 -3.75 0.89 -29.01
CA ALA A 341 -4.08 1.87 -27.98
C ALA A 341 -2.89 2.78 -27.61
N PRO A 342 -3.12 3.99 -27.05
CA PRO A 342 -2.06 4.80 -26.44
C PRO A 342 -1.37 4.09 -25.27
N LEU A 343 -0.09 4.39 -25.02
CA LEU A 343 0.74 3.71 -24.01
C LEU A 343 0.09 3.59 -22.64
N LEU A 344 -0.48 4.67 -22.09
CA LEU A 344 -1.10 4.62 -20.75
C LEU A 344 -2.35 3.72 -20.71
N ARG A 345 -3.09 3.60 -21.82
CA ARG A 345 -4.21 2.65 -21.90
C ARG A 345 -3.71 1.21 -21.90
N ARG A 346 -2.62 0.92 -22.63
CA ARG A 346 -1.97 -0.40 -22.59
C ARG A 346 -1.56 -0.76 -21.16
N ARG A 347 -0.85 0.15 -20.50
CA ARG A 347 -0.40 0.01 -19.11
C ARG A 347 -1.57 -0.24 -18.16
N ALA A 348 -2.66 0.53 -18.27
CA ALA A 348 -3.84 0.38 -17.40
C ALA A 348 -4.54 -0.97 -17.58
N HIS A 349 -4.77 -1.40 -18.82
CA HIS A 349 -5.36 -2.72 -19.10
C HIS A 349 -4.48 -3.86 -18.61
N LEU A 350 -3.17 -3.78 -18.77
CA LEU A 350 -2.26 -4.83 -18.32
C LEU A 350 -2.16 -4.89 -16.79
N LEU A 351 -2.14 -3.73 -16.11
CA LEU A 351 -2.13 -3.66 -14.65
C LEU A 351 -3.42 -4.15 -13.99
N LEU A 352 -4.53 -4.22 -14.74
CA LEU A 352 -5.76 -4.85 -14.27
C LEU A 352 -5.50 -6.23 -13.66
N ALA A 353 -4.67 -7.04 -14.31
CA ALA A 353 -4.31 -8.36 -13.83
C ALA A 353 -3.62 -8.32 -12.45
N HIS A 354 -2.70 -7.38 -12.25
CA HIS A 354 -1.98 -7.21 -10.99
C HIS A 354 -2.91 -6.78 -9.85
N VAL A 355 -3.77 -5.78 -10.09
CA VAL A 355 -4.64 -5.24 -9.04
C VAL A 355 -5.75 -6.24 -8.67
N THR A 356 -6.32 -6.94 -9.66
CA THR A 356 -7.34 -7.96 -9.42
C THR A 356 -6.76 -9.17 -8.68
N ALA A 357 -5.59 -9.68 -9.11
CA ALA A 357 -4.95 -10.81 -8.44
C ALA A 357 -4.59 -10.45 -6.98
N ASN A 358 -4.08 -9.25 -6.72
CA ASN A 358 -3.84 -8.78 -5.35
C ASN A 358 -5.12 -8.69 -4.54
N TYR A 359 -6.20 -8.16 -5.10
CA TYR A 359 -7.47 -8.03 -4.41
C TYR A 359 -8.02 -9.40 -3.98
N VAL A 360 -8.11 -10.34 -4.93
CA VAL A 360 -8.62 -11.71 -4.66
C VAL A 360 -7.76 -12.40 -3.59
N ARG A 361 -6.44 -12.23 -3.65
CA ARG A 361 -5.52 -12.81 -2.66
C ARG A 361 -5.61 -12.22 -1.27
N TYR A 362 -6.10 -10.99 -1.14
CA TYR A 362 -6.34 -10.36 0.17
C TYR A 362 -7.72 -10.69 0.74
N ARG A 363 -8.54 -11.44 -0.01
CA ARG A 363 -9.83 -11.98 0.41
C ARG A 363 -9.69 -13.49 0.59
N ASP A 364 -9.04 -13.90 1.67
CA ASP A 364 -8.79 -15.33 1.97
C ASP A 364 -10.09 -16.14 1.94
N GLU A 365 -11.22 -15.56 2.37
CA GLU A 365 -12.52 -16.22 2.29
C GLU A 365 -12.91 -16.62 0.85
N LEU A 366 -12.64 -15.77 -0.15
CA LEU A 366 -12.94 -16.09 -1.55
C LEU A 366 -12.09 -17.27 -2.05
N LEU A 367 -10.85 -17.39 -1.58
CA LEU A 367 -9.95 -18.46 -1.97
C LEU A 367 -10.21 -19.78 -1.24
N VAL A 368 -10.86 -19.72 -0.07
CA VAL A 368 -11.37 -20.89 0.65
C VAL A 368 -12.63 -21.41 -0.02
N ASP A 369 -13.60 -20.51 -0.29
CA ASP A 369 -14.88 -20.86 -0.90
C ASP A 369 -14.73 -21.27 -2.37
N TRP A 370 -13.80 -20.63 -3.10
CA TRP A 370 -13.57 -20.86 -4.52
C TRP A 370 -12.08 -21.06 -4.84
N PRO A 371 -11.50 -22.24 -4.50
CA PRO A 371 -10.07 -22.51 -4.70
C PRO A 371 -9.58 -22.33 -6.15
N GLN A 372 -10.45 -22.51 -7.14
CA GLN A 372 -10.14 -22.31 -8.57
C GLN A 372 -9.71 -20.87 -8.90
N LEU A 373 -10.11 -19.87 -8.10
CA LEU A 373 -9.69 -18.48 -8.28
C LEU A 373 -8.16 -18.32 -8.20
N ARG A 374 -7.46 -19.21 -7.47
CA ARG A 374 -5.99 -19.21 -7.43
C ARG A 374 -5.39 -19.46 -8.82
N ALA A 375 -5.89 -20.48 -9.53
CA ALA A 375 -5.44 -20.80 -10.88
C ALA A 375 -5.84 -19.70 -11.88
N GLN A 376 -7.09 -19.23 -11.82
CA GLN A 376 -7.59 -18.20 -12.74
C GLN A 376 -6.84 -16.86 -12.61
N THR A 377 -6.50 -16.43 -11.39
CA THR A 377 -5.71 -15.21 -11.18
C THR A 377 -4.26 -15.36 -11.66
N ARG A 378 -3.66 -16.55 -11.53
CA ARG A 378 -2.34 -16.86 -12.13
C ARG A 378 -2.38 -16.81 -13.65
N GLU A 379 -3.39 -17.42 -14.27
CA GLU A 379 -3.59 -17.38 -15.72
C GLU A 379 -3.80 -15.96 -16.23
N LEU A 380 -4.59 -15.14 -15.51
CA LEU A 380 -4.81 -13.73 -15.83
C LEU A 380 -3.49 -12.94 -15.84
N VAL A 381 -2.64 -13.13 -14.82
CA VAL A 381 -1.33 -12.45 -14.74
C VAL A 381 -0.36 -12.99 -15.80
N ALA A 382 -0.32 -14.29 -16.03
CA ALA A 382 0.51 -14.89 -17.08
C ALA A 382 0.12 -14.37 -18.47
N ALA A 383 -1.19 -14.25 -18.74
CA ALA A 383 -1.70 -13.65 -19.98
C ALA A 383 -1.30 -12.17 -20.11
N ALA A 384 -1.32 -11.40 -19.00
CA ALA A 384 -0.85 -10.02 -19.00
C ALA A 384 0.66 -9.92 -19.29
N VAL A 385 1.49 -10.77 -18.68
CA VAL A 385 2.95 -10.83 -18.94
C VAL A 385 3.23 -11.18 -20.40
N GLY A 386 2.53 -12.18 -20.95
CA GLY A 386 2.65 -12.55 -22.37
C GLY A 386 2.30 -11.37 -23.30
N ARG A 387 1.26 -10.60 -22.96
CA ARG A 387 0.89 -9.40 -23.72
C ARG A 387 1.89 -8.25 -23.56
N CYS A 388 2.46 -8.04 -22.37
CA CYS A 388 3.52 -7.05 -22.15
C CYS A 388 4.68 -7.25 -23.13
N ALA A 389 5.13 -8.50 -23.31
CA ALA A 389 6.22 -8.83 -24.23
C ALA A 389 5.95 -8.45 -25.69
N THR A 390 4.67 -8.26 -26.07
CA THR A 390 4.26 -7.88 -27.43
C THR A 390 3.98 -6.39 -27.59
N VAL A 391 3.47 -5.70 -26.56
CA VAL A 391 2.93 -4.32 -26.70
C VAL A 391 3.66 -3.26 -25.90
N LEU A 392 4.57 -3.65 -25.00
CA LEU A 392 5.39 -2.77 -24.16
C LEU A 392 6.88 -3.11 -24.32
N ALA A 393 7.74 -2.14 -24.01
CA ALA A 393 9.18 -2.40 -23.90
C ALA A 393 9.48 -3.27 -22.66
N ALA A 394 10.61 -3.98 -22.69
CA ALA A 394 11.01 -4.86 -21.59
C ALA A 394 11.36 -4.10 -20.30
N ASP A 395 11.83 -2.85 -20.44
CA ASP A 395 12.14 -1.91 -19.36
C ASP A 395 10.94 -1.02 -18.97
N ASP A 396 9.76 -1.24 -19.57
CA ASP A 396 8.54 -0.55 -19.15
C ASP A 396 8.20 -0.93 -17.68
N PRO A 397 7.84 0.04 -16.82
CA PRO A 397 7.54 -0.22 -15.42
C PRO A 397 6.42 -1.26 -15.23
N VAL A 398 5.44 -1.33 -16.13
CA VAL A 398 4.36 -2.34 -16.07
C VAL A 398 4.87 -3.73 -16.45
N SER A 399 5.73 -3.85 -17.46
CA SER A 399 6.39 -5.11 -17.82
C SER A 399 7.21 -5.65 -16.65
N LEU A 400 8.00 -4.78 -16.00
CA LEU A 400 8.82 -5.12 -14.84
C LEU A 400 7.97 -5.54 -13.65
N GLN A 401 6.92 -4.77 -13.32
CA GLN A 401 6.02 -5.06 -12.19
C GLN A 401 5.26 -6.37 -12.38
N LEU A 402 4.69 -6.61 -13.57
CA LEU A 402 3.94 -7.83 -13.86
C LEU A 402 4.84 -9.07 -13.91
N THR A 403 6.03 -8.97 -14.50
CA THR A 403 6.98 -10.09 -14.55
C THR A 403 7.41 -10.50 -13.13
N ALA A 404 7.73 -9.53 -12.28
CA ALA A 404 8.08 -9.79 -10.88
C ALA A 404 6.92 -10.35 -10.08
N TYR A 405 5.72 -9.84 -10.30
CA TYR A 405 4.52 -10.34 -9.63
C TYR A 405 4.15 -11.75 -10.09
N ALA A 406 4.33 -12.09 -11.37
CA ALA A 406 4.11 -13.42 -11.90
C ALA A 406 5.08 -14.45 -11.28
N ALA A 407 6.38 -14.13 -11.22
CA ALA A 407 7.36 -14.99 -10.57
C ALA A 407 7.05 -15.21 -9.08
N TYR A 408 6.54 -14.18 -8.40
CA TYR A 408 6.05 -14.30 -7.03
C TYR A 408 4.84 -15.23 -6.91
N LEU A 409 3.87 -15.13 -7.82
CA LEU A 409 2.67 -15.98 -7.82
C LEU A 409 3.00 -17.46 -8.01
N GLU A 410 4.00 -17.79 -8.84
CA GLU A 410 4.44 -19.17 -9.04
C GLU A 410 5.03 -19.82 -7.78
N VAL A 411 5.63 -19.00 -6.91
CA VAL A 411 6.16 -19.45 -5.62
C VAL A 411 5.05 -19.54 -4.57
N TRP A 412 4.19 -18.52 -4.51
CA TRP A 412 3.15 -18.43 -3.48
C TRP A 412 2.05 -19.48 -3.64
N ASP A 413 1.67 -19.80 -4.87
CA ASP A 413 0.72 -20.87 -5.19
C ASP A 413 1.28 -21.70 -6.35
N PRO A 414 2.19 -22.66 -6.07
CA PRO A 414 2.80 -23.45 -7.12
C PRO A 414 1.71 -24.19 -7.90
N PRO A 415 1.79 -24.23 -9.25
CA PRO A 415 0.84 -24.98 -10.06
C PRO A 415 0.83 -26.43 -9.60
N ARG A 416 -0.26 -26.83 -8.92
CA ARG A 416 -0.52 -28.25 -8.69
C ARG A 416 -0.67 -28.88 -10.07
N ALA A 417 0.17 -29.86 -10.38
CA ALA A 417 -0.02 -30.68 -11.56
C ALA A 417 -1.44 -31.24 -11.49
N HIS A 418 -2.33 -30.81 -12.38
CA HIS A 418 -3.64 -31.42 -12.52
C HIS A 418 -3.40 -32.82 -13.03
N SER A 419 -3.38 -33.77 -12.11
CA SER A 419 -3.15 -35.16 -12.39
C SER A 419 -4.27 -35.95 -11.74
N ALA A 420 -5.41 -36.00 -12.43
CA ALA A 420 -6.41 -37.01 -12.14
C ALA A 420 -5.91 -38.42 -12.54
N ASP A 421 -4.86 -38.54 -13.37
CA ASP A 421 -4.48 -39.81 -14.00
C ASP A 421 -2.98 -40.22 -13.91
N THR A 422 -2.12 -39.44 -13.26
CA THR A 422 -0.71 -39.83 -13.03
C THR A 422 -0.40 -39.90 -11.53
N PRO A 423 0.06 -41.05 -11.00
CA PRO A 423 0.45 -41.14 -9.60
C PRO A 423 1.49 -40.07 -9.27
N ASP A 424 1.27 -39.36 -8.16
CA ASP A 424 2.15 -38.34 -7.61
C ASP A 424 3.57 -38.89 -7.50
N MET A 425 4.43 -38.53 -8.45
CA MET A 425 5.86 -38.81 -8.36
C MET A 425 6.50 -37.70 -7.50
N PRO A 426 6.97 -38.00 -6.27
CA PRO A 426 7.41 -36.99 -5.30
C PRO A 426 8.57 -36.10 -5.80
N GLY A 427 9.30 -36.50 -6.84
CA GLY A 427 10.38 -35.69 -7.44
C GLY A 427 9.91 -34.54 -8.35
N ARG A 428 8.70 -34.60 -8.93
CA ARG A 428 8.26 -33.63 -9.95
C ARG A 428 7.80 -32.30 -9.34
N ALA A 429 7.09 -32.35 -8.21
CA ALA A 429 6.65 -31.17 -7.45
C ALA A 429 7.85 -30.39 -6.87
N ALA A 430 8.86 -31.10 -6.36
CA ALA A 430 10.09 -30.50 -5.85
C ALA A 430 10.93 -29.83 -6.97
N ALA A 431 10.97 -30.40 -8.17
CA ALA A 431 11.61 -29.77 -9.32
C ALA A 431 10.89 -28.48 -9.76
N THR A 432 9.55 -28.51 -9.86
CA THR A 432 8.77 -27.31 -10.20
C THR A 432 8.89 -26.19 -9.17
N GLY A 433 9.01 -26.54 -7.88
CA GLY A 433 9.22 -25.57 -6.80
C GLY A 433 10.60 -24.89 -6.87
N ARG A 434 11.67 -25.66 -7.11
CA ARG A 434 13.02 -25.11 -7.30
C ARG A 434 13.11 -24.18 -8.51
N ASP A 435 12.48 -24.57 -9.62
CA ASP A 435 12.45 -23.74 -10.82
C ASP A 435 11.69 -22.42 -10.58
N ALA A 436 10.58 -22.45 -9.84
CA ALA A 436 9.83 -21.25 -9.45
C ALA A 436 10.65 -20.34 -8.52
N ALA A 437 11.33 -20.90 -7.52
CA ALA A 437 12.22 -20.15 -6.64
C ALA A 437 13.37 -19.48 -7.41
N ALA A 438 14.00 -20.20 -8.33
CA ALA A 438 15.07 -19.66 -9.19
C ALA A 438 14.58 -18.50 -10.07
N ARG A 439 13.38 -18.63 -10.67
CA ARG A 439 12.76 -17.53 -11.44
C ARG A 439 12.44 -16.32 -10.56
N LEU A 440 11.96 -16.54 -9.33
CA LEU A 440 11.74 -15.45 -8.39
C LEU A 440 13.05 -14.76 -8.03
N VAL A 441 14.12 -15.49 -7.71
CA VAL A 441 15.46 -14.92 -7.43
C VAL A 441 15.95 -14.06 -8.60
N ALA A 442 15.89 -14.58 -9.83
CA ALA A 442 16.28 -13.82 -11.03
C ALA A 442 15.43 -12.56 -11.22
N SER A 443 14.12 -12.66 -10.94
CA SER A 443 13.24 -11.50 -11.01
C SER A 443 13.54 -10.46 -9.94
N GLN A 444 13.92 -10.87 -8.72
CA GLN A 444 14.29 -9.96 -7.64
C GLN A 444 15.56 -9.18 -7.98
N GLN A 445 16.55 -9.84 -8.61
CA GLN A 445 17.74 -9.17 -9.15
C GLN A 445 17.37 -8.13 -10.21
N ARG A 446 16.51 -8.49 -11.16
CA ARG A 446 16.02 -7.56 -12.18
C ARG A 446 15.28 -6.36 -11.58
N VAL A 447 14.51 -6.54 -10.50
CA VAL A 447 13.85 -5.43 -9.79
C VAL A 447 14.88 -4.47 -9.19
N VAL A 448 15.94 -5.00 -8.55
CA VAL A 448 17.04 -4.16 -8.01
C VAL A 448 17.73 -3.38 -9.14
N GLU A 449 18.04 -4.04 -10.25
CA GLU A 449 18.67 -3.41 -11.41
C GLU A 449 17.78 -2.33 -12.02
N ALA A 450 16.51 -2.64 -12.28
CA ALA A 450 15.57 -1.69 -12.86
C ALA A 450 15.33 -0.46 -11.97
N TRP A 451 15.30 -0.65 -10.65
CA TRP A 451 15.24 0.47 -9.70
C TRP A 451 16.50 1.34 -9.76
N ARG A 452 17.69 0.73 -9.76
CA ARG A 452 18.97 1.47 -9.86
C ARG A 452 19.13 2.23 -11.16
N HIS A 453 18.61 1.70 -12.27
CA HIS A 453 18.58 2.40 -13.57
C HIS A 453 17.44 3.43 -13.66
N GLY A 454 16.59 3.55 -12.64
CA GLY A 454 15.48 4.48 -12.64
C GLY A 454 14.33 4.08 -13.58
N TRP A 455 14.25 2.82 -14.02
CA TRP A 455 13.11 2.29 -14.77
C TRP A 455 11.92 1.97 -13.87
N LEU A 456 12.18 1.60 -12.62
CA LEU A 456 11.15 1.35 -11.61
C LEU A 456 11.22 2.39 -10.50
N ASP A 457 10.07 2.90 -10.06
CA ASP A 457 10.04 3.82 -8.92
C ASP A 457 10.36 3.10 -7.60
N PRO A 458 10.94 3.82 -6.61
CA PRO A 458 11.32 3.24 -5.32
C PRO A 458 10.17 2.56 -4.57
N GLY A 459 8.93 3.03 -4.75
CA GLY A 459 7.73 2.46 -4.17
C GLY A 459 7.42 1.06 -4.68
N ALA A 460 7.36 0.87 -6.00
CA ALA A 460 7.17 -0.45 -6.62
C ALA A 460 8.32 -1.39 -6.27
N ALA A 461 9.56 -0.90 -6.36
CA ALA A 461 10.74 -1.69 -6.07
C ALA A 461 10.68 -2.25 -4.64
N SER A 462 10.41 -1.39 -3.65
CA SER A 462 10.30 -1.80 -2.24
C SER A 462 9.22 -2.85 -2.04
N TYR A 463 8.05 -2.69 -2.66
CA TYR A 463 6.91 -3.60 -2.55
C TYR A 463 7.21 -4.97 -3.16
N LEU A 464 7.71 -5.00 -4.41
CA LEU A 464 8.04 -6.24 -5.13
C LEU A 464 9.19 -7.00 -4.47
N LEU A 465 10.18 -6.26 -3.94
CA LEU A 465 11.31 -6.86 -3.23
C LEU A 465 10.86 -7.49 -1.91
N GLU A 466 10.08 -6.75 -1.11
CA GLU A 466 9.57 -7.24 0.17
C GLU A 466 8.75 -8.52 0.00
N MET A 467 7.85 -8.56 -0.98
CA MET A 467 7.05 -9.77 -1.23
C MET A 467 7.87 -10.95 -1.71
N GLY A 468 8.83 -10.74 -2.60
CA GLY A 468 9.68 -11.83 -3.08
C GLY A 468 10.54 -12.43 -1.99
N ILE A 469 11.13 -11.59 -1.13
CA ILE A 469 11.89 -12.05 0.04
C ILE A 469 11.02 -12.88 0.98
N VAL A 470 9.81 -12.42 1.28
CA VAL A 470 8.88 -13.14 2.15
C VAL A 470 8.53 -14.50 1.54
N ALA A 471 8.21 -14.54 0.23
CA ALA A 471 7.88 -15.80 -0.44
C ALA A 471 9.04 -16.81 -0.43
N LEU A 472 10.26 -16.36 -0.70
CA LEU A 472 11.45 -17.21 -0.68
C LEU A 472 11.74 -17.75 0.73
N ARG A 473 11.52 -16.93 1.76
CA ARG A 473 11.66 -17.37 3.15
C ARG A 473 10.60 -18.38 3.53
N ASP A 474 9.34 -18.15 3.14
CA ASP A 474 8.24 -19.05 3.47
C ASP A 474 8.47 -20.46 2.87
N ILE A 475 9.02 -20.56 1.64
CA ILE A 475 9.49 -21.85 1.07
C ILE A 475 10.53 -22.53 1.97
N ALA A 476 11.51 -21.77 2.47
CA ALA A 476 12.58 -22.32 3.30
C ALA A 476 12.07 -22.83 4.66
N THR A 477 11.03 -22.19 5.21
CA THR A 477 10.45 -22.56 6.52
C THR A 477 9.41 -23.68 6.46
N ASP A 478 8.70 -23.86 5.36
CA ASP A 478 7.67 -24.91 5.18
C ASP A 478 8.25 -26.33 4.98
N ARG A 479 9.58 -26.50 5.10
CA ARG A 479 10.23 -27.82 5.03
C ARG A 479 9.80 -28.71 6.21
N PRO A 480 9.33 -29.95 5.96
CA PRO A 480 9.16 -30.92 7.03
C PRO A 480 10.51 -31.10 7.72
N HIS A 481 10.57 -30.76 9.00
CA HIS A 481 11.75 -30.97 9.85
C HIS A 481 11.95 -32.48 10.00
N GLY A 482 12.65 -33.06 9.02
CA GLY A 482 12.96 -34.48 8.94
C GLY A 482 14.22 -34.89 9.71
N ASP A 483 14.91 -33.93 10.34
CA ASP A 483 16.06 -34.22 11.21
C ASP A 483 15.89 -33.59 12.59
N PRO A 484 16.30 -34.29 13.67
CA PRO A 484 16.27 -33.77 15.02
C PRO A 484 17.11 -32.50 15.09
N ALA A 485 16.67 -31.56 15.94
CA ALA A 485 17.28 -30.26 16.17
C ALA A 485 18.81 -30.32 16.02
N PRO A 486 19.43 -29.50 15.13
CA PRO A 486 20.87 -29.45 15.09
C PRO A 486 21.36 -29.10 16.49
N ALA A 487 22.36 -29.85 16.96
CA ALA A 487 23.07 -29.55 18.20
C ALA A 487 23.40 -28.06 18.27
N ALA A 488 23.45 -27.53 19.50
CA ALA A 488 23.65 -26.12 19.84
C ALA A 488 24.49 -25.36 18.81
N PRO A 489 24.13 -24.10 18.47
CA PRO A 489 24.68 -23.36 17.34
C PRO A 489 26.18 -23.10 17.53
N THR A 490 27.01 -24.07 17.16
CA THR A 490 28.43 -23.85 16.91
C THR A 490 28.55 -22.96 15.70
N GLU A 491 29.33 -21.88 15.85
CA GLU A 491 29.57 -20.80 14.89
C GLU A 491 29.44 -21.24 13.42
N ARG A 492 28.23 -21.13 12.86
CA ARG A 492 28.03 -21.30 11.41
C ARG A 492 28.79 -20.19 10.72
N SER A 493 29.80 -20.56 9.94
CA SER A 493 30.57 -19.64 9.11
C SER A 493 29.62 -18.90 8.18
N ALA A 494 29.60 -17.56 8.28
CA ALA A 494 28.63 -16.70 7.62
C ALA A 494 28.75 -16.67 6.07
N ASP A 495 29.79 -17.28 5.50
CA ASP A 495 30.19 -17.10 4.12
C ASP A 495 29.89 -18.28 3.17
N VAL A 496 29.41 -19.44 3.64
CA VAL A 496 29.23 -20.65 2.78
C VAL A 496 27.89 -21.38 2.95
N ASP A 497 26.85 -20.75 3.49
CA ASP A 497 25.50 -21.34 3.48
C ASP A 497 24.74 -20.88 2.22
N VAL A 498 24.93 -21.61 1.13
CA VAL A 498 24.04 -21.56 -0.04
C VAL A 498 22.84 -22.46 0.28
N ASP A 499 21.63 -21.90 0.32
CA ASP A 499 20.43 -22.72 0.39
C ASP A 499 20.29 -23.53 -0.90
N ALA A 500 20.49 -24.85 -0.84
CA ALA A 500 20.62 -25.72 -2.00
C ALA A 500 19.38 -25.75 -2.92
N ASP A 501 18.20 -25.41 -2.40
CA ASP A 501 16.96 -25.40 -3.19
C ASP A 501 16.65 -24.05 -3.83
N THR A 502 17.03 -22.94 -3.18
CA THR A 502 16.77 -21.59 -3.71
C THR A 502 18.01 -20.96 -4.38
N GLY A 503 19.19 -21.54 -4.18
CA GLY A 503 20.48 -20.97 -4.59
C GLY A 503 20.82 -19.67 -3.84
N MET A 504 20.08 -19.35 -2.78
CA MET A 504 20.14 -18.06 -2.11
C MET A 504 21.15 -18.06 -0.98
N THR A 505 21.99 -17.03 -0.93
CA THR A 505 22.94 -16.82 0.16
C THR A 505 22.44 -15.75 1.13
N ALA A 506 22.87 -15.83 2.40
CA ALA A 506 22.61 -14.78 3.39
C ALA A 506 23.12 -13.40 2.91
N ALA A 507 24.22 -13.38 2.15
CA ALA A 507 24.75 -12.17 1.52
C ALA A 507 23.78 -11.58 0.47
N THR A 508 23.11 -12.42 -0.32
CA THR A 508 22.11 -11.97 -1.30
C THR A 508 20.90 -11.37 -0.62
N MET A 509 20.35 -12.04 0.39
CA MET A 509 19.24 -11.50 1.19
C MET A 509 19.60 -10.17 1.84
N ARG A 510 20.80 -10.06 2.41
CA ARG A 510 21.31 -8.81 3.00
C ARG A 510 21.32 -7.69 1.97
N ARG A 511 21.82 -7.94 0.75
CA ARG A 511 21.84 -6.94 -0.34
C ARG A 511 20.43 -6.50 -0.73
N TRP A 512 19.45 -7.40 -0.78
CA TRP A 512 18.08 -7.04 -1.11
C TRP A 512 17.39 -6.26 0.01
N TRP A 513 17.61 -6.62 1.27
CA TRP A 513 17.14 -5.80 2.39
C TRP A 513 17.76 -4.40 2.38
N THR A 514 19.07 -4.29 2.14
CA THR A 514 19.71 -2.98 1.93
C THR A 514 19.04 -2.22 0.78
N ALA A 515 18.76 -2.88 -0.35
CA ALA A 515 18.06 -2.25 -1.47
C ALA A 515 16.64 -1.77 -1.11
N ILE A 516 15.86 -2.55 -0.35
CA ILE A 516 14.54 -2.13 0.14
C ILE A 516 14.66 -0.90 1.04
N LEU A 517 15.58 -0.92 2.00
CA LEU A 517 15.74 0.19 2.94
C LEU A 517 16.17 1.46 2.21
N THR A 518 17.11 1.35 1.26
CA THR A 518 17.55 2.45 0.41
C THR A 518 16.46 2.95 -0.52
N ALA A 519 15.65 2.06 -1.11
CA ALA A 519 14.49 2.47 -1.87
C ALA A 519 13.49 3.27 -1.01
N ARG A 520 13.35 2.93 0.28
CA ARG A 520 12.54 3.67 1.27
C ARG A 520 13.21 4.93 1.83
N GLY A 521 14.32 5.38 1.24
CA GLY A 521 15.02 6.62 1.63
C GLY A 521 15.95 6.48 2.84
N MET A 522 16.22 5.26 3.32
CA MET A 522 17.21 5.03 4.37
C MET A 522 18.60 4.84 3.77
N GLY A 523 19.57 5.61 4.23
CA GLY A 523 20.94 5.55 3.71
C GLY A 523 21.54 4.14 3.73
N PRO A 524 22.45 3.81 2.79
CA PRO A 524 23.17 2.55 2.86
C PRO A 524 23.99 2.51 4.15
N GLY A 525 23.89 1.40 4.89
CA GLY A 525 24.59 1.25 6.17
C GLY A 525 23.95 1.96 7.37
N THR A 526 22.75 2.53 7.21
CA THR A 526 21.95 3.03 8.33
C THR A 526 21.87 1.98 9.45
N ASP A 527 22.31 2.35 10.65
CA ASP A 527 22.05 1.56 11.85
C ASP A 527 20.58 1.72 12.25
N LEU A 528 19.74 0.85 11.70
CA LEU A 528 18.31 0.81 12.01
C LEU A 528 18.04 0.70 13.50
N THR A 529 18.93 0.04 14.24
CA THR A 529 18.85 -0.12 15.68
C THR A 529 18.91 1.23 16.39
N ALA A 530 19.81 2.11 15.96
CA ALA A 530 19.96 3.46 16.51
C ALA A 530 18.87 4.43 16.03
N GLN A 531 18.23 4.15 14.88
CA GLN A 531 17.22 5.03 14.29
C GLN A 531 15.78 4.59 14.54
N VAL A 532 15.54 3.39 15.08
CA VAL A 532 14.20 2.79 15.20
C VAL A 532 13.20 3.70 15.90
N ASP A 533 13.64 4.46 16.90
CA ASP A 533 12.79 5.39 17.66
C ASP A 533 12.49 6.70 16.91
N ALA A 534 13.30 7.03 15.90
CA ALA A 534 13.09 8.19 15.02
C ALA A 534 12.25 7.85 13.78
N LEU A 535 12.01 6.56 13.49
CA LEU A 535 11.18 6.15 12.35
C LEU A 535 9.70 6.40 12.66
N GLY A 536 8.96 6.91 11.68
CA GLY A 536 7.51 7.03 11.79
C GLY A 536 6.82 5.66 11.86
N ASP A 537 5.70 5.60 12.55
CA ASP A 537 4.93 4.36 12.78
C ASP A 537 4.65 3.57 11.48
N ALA A 538 4.42 4.26 10.36
CA ALA A 538 4.18 3.60 9.08
C ALA A 538 5.40 2.80 8.60
N GLN A 539 6.62 3.33 8.77
CA GLN A 539 7.84 2.58 8.45
C GLN A 539 8.00 1.39 9.39
N LEU A 540 7.81 1.61 10.70
CA LEU A 540 7.90 0.56 11.72
C LEU A 540 6.95 -0.61 11.42
N PHE A 541 5.71 -0.33 11.02
CA PHE A 541 4.73 -1.37 10.67
C PHE A 541 5.25 -2.38 9.63
N HIS A 542 6.09 -1.89 8.70
CA HIS A 542 6.66 -2.63 7.58
C HIS A 542 8.06 -3.20 7.85
N LEU A 543 8.59 -3.09 9.07
CA LEU A 543 9.87 -3.72 9.47
C LEU A 543 9.71 -5.14 10.04
N HIS A 544 8.48 -5.63 10.19
CA HIS A 544 8.20 -7.00 10.69
C HIS A 544 8.99 -8.09 9.97
N HIS A 545 8.99 -8.07 8.62
CA HIS A 545 9.68 -9.09 7.83
C HIS A 545 11.20 -8.94 7.89
N TYR A 546 11.69 -7.71 8.07
CA TYR A 546 13.12 -7.45 8.29
C TYR A 546 13.59 -7.98 9.64
N ALA A 547 12.81 -7.76 10.71
CA ALA A 547 13.09 -8.30 12.03
C ALA A 547 13.12 -9.84 12.02
N ALA A 548 12.16 -10.47 11.33
CA ALA A 548 12.17 -11.92 11.18
C ALA A 548 13.40 -12.42 10.41
N TRP A 549 13.79 -11.78 9.31
CA TRP A 549 15.02 -12.14 8.59
C TRP A 549 16.28 -12.02 9.46
N LEU A 550 16.38 -10.98 10.30
CA LEU A 550 17.49 -10.86 11.25
C LEU A 550 17.50 -12.03 12.26
N ALA A 551 16.31 -12.44 12.71
CA ALA A 551 16.17 -13.52 13.67
C ALA A 551 16.57 -14.90 13.11
N ASP A 552 16.29 -15.15 11.83
CA ASP A 552 16.60 -16.42 11.15
C ASP A 552 18.10 -16.80 11.24
N GLY A 553 18.99 -15.82 11.39
CA GLY A 553 20.43 -16.04 11.55
C GLY A 553 20.84 -16.61 12.91
N GLY A 554 19.98 -16.57 13.93
CA GLY A 554 20.22 -17.12 15.28
C GLY A 554 21.36 -16.48 16.08
N ARG A 555 22.11 -15.54 15.50
CA ARG A 555 23.23 -14.87 16.18
C ARG A 555 22.69 -13.93 17.25
N ARG A 556 23.25 -13.99 18.46
CA ARG A 556 22.85 -13.16 19.60
C ARG A 556 22.72 -11.67 19.26
N ALA A 557 23.66 -11.12 18.50
CA ALA A 557 23.63 -9.71 18.09
C ALA A 557 22.45 -9.40 17.15
N ASP A 558 22.16 -10.29 16.20
CA ASP A 558 21.05 -10.11 15.25
C ASP A 558 19.69 -10.32 15.95
N LEU A 559 19.58 -11.29 16.86
CA LEU A 559 18.40 -11.51 17.70
C LEU A 559 18.08 -10.29 18.59
N ARG A 560 19.11 -9.64 19.17
CA ARG A 560 18.90 -8.39 19.94
C ARG A 560 18.37 -7.26 19.06
N ARG A 561 18.93 -7.07 17.86
CA ARG A 561 18.44 -6.06 16.90
C ARG A 561 17.02 -6.38 16.44
N ALA A 562 16.76 -7.65 16.11
CA ALA A 562 15.46 -8.14 15.68
C ALA A 562 14.40 -7.88 16.76
N LEU A 563 14.71 -8.20 18.03
CA LEU A 563 13.77 -8.01 19.14
C LEU A 563 13.43 -6.54 19.33
N MET A 564 14.44 -5.66 19.34
CA MET A 564 14.23 -4.22 19.51
C MET A 564 13.33 -3.62 18.42
N ILE A 565 13.57 -3.99 17.15
CA ILE A 565 12.72 -3.57 16.04
C ILE A 565 11.32 -4.15 16.22
N GLN A 566 11.22 -5.43 16.57
CA GLN A 566 9.96 -6.16 16.64
C GLN A 566 9.07 -5.71 17.79
N GLU A 567 9.62 -5.28 18.93
CA GLU A 567 8.86 -4.67 20.03
C GLU A 567 8.14 -3.38 19.56
N ARG A 568 8.83 -2.52 18.82
CA ARG A 568 8.25 -1.31 18.24
C ARG A 568 7.19 -1.64 17.19
N VAL A 569 7.48 -2.60 16.30
CA VAL A 569 6.52 -3.10 15.30
C VAL A 569 5.24 -3.64 15.97
N ALA A 570 5.39 -4.42 17.04
CA ALA A 570 4.26 -5.02 17.75
C ALA A 570 3.38 -3.95 18.41
N ALA A 571 3.98 -2.93 19.04
CA ALA A 571 3.25 -1.80 19.62
C ALA A 571 2.43 -1.04 18.55
N VAL A 572 3.04 -0.72 17.41
CA VAL A 572 2.36 -0.04 16.30
C VAL A 572 1.21 -0.89 15.73
N ARG A 573 1.44 -2.20 15.52
CA ARG A 573 0.41 -3.10 14.97
C ARG A 573 -0.75 -3.32 15.93
N ALA A 574 -0.49 -3.40 17.23
CA ALA A 574 -1.54 -3.44 18.24
C ALA A 574 -2.39 -2.15 18.21
N GLU A 575 -1.76 -0.98 18.05
CA GLU A 575 -2.50 0.28 17.93
C GLU A 575 -3.37 0.34 16.67
N VAL A 576 -2.86 -0.13 15.54
CA VAL A 576 -3.65 -0.25 14.30
C VAL A 576 -4.84 -1.17 14.48
N ALA A 577 -4.65 -2.32 15.13
CA ALA A 577 -5.73 -3.27 15.39
C ALA A 577 -6.81 -2.69 16.31
N ARG A 578 -6.45 -1.83 17.29
CA ARG A 578 -7.41 -1.15 18.18
C ARG A 578 -8.26 -0.09 17.48
N ARG A 579 -7.70 0.62 16.50
CA ARG A 579 -8.37 1.77 15.84
C ARG A 579 -9.28 1.37 14.69
N GLU A 580 -9.16 0.16 14.17
CA GLU A 580 -9.95 -0.28 13.03
C GLU A 580 -11.26 -0.94 13.49
N PRO A 581 -12.37 -0.74 12.77
CA PRO A 581 -13.66 -1.28 13.15
C PRO A 581 -13.62 -2.81 13.23
N ALA A 582 -14.35 -3.37 14.20
CA ALA A 582 -14.48 -4.81 14.40
C ALA A 582 -14.96 -5.49 13.10
N GLY A 583 -14.26 -6.54 12.65
CA GLY A 583 -14.62 -7.31 11.45
C GLY A 583 -13.51 -7.49 10.42
N TYR A 584 -12.42 -6.70 10.47
CA TYR A 584 -11.29 -6.87 9.54
C TYR A 584 -10.21 -7.79 10.11
N ALA A 585 -10.47 -9.10 10.09
CA ALA A 585 -9.65 -10.14 10.73
C ALA A 585 -8.15 -10.09 10.37
N ALA A 586 -7.80 -9.68 9.14
CA ALA A 586 -6.42 -9.61 8.68
C ALA A 586 -5.54 -8.63 9.48
N LYS A 587 -6.10 -7.53 10.02
CA LYS A 587 -5.31 -6.55 10.80
C LYS A 587 -5.11 -7.00 12.25
N SER A 588 -6.11 -7.62 12.87
CA SER A 588 -5.95 -8.26 14.18
C SER A 588 -4.94 -9.41 14.10
N ALA A 589 -5.02 -10.24 13.04
CA ALA A 589 -4.02 -11.27 12.78
C ALA A 589 -2.60 -10.72 12.60
N ALA A 590 -2.45 -9.52 12.03
CA ALA A 590 -1.15 -8.87 11.88
C ALA A 590 -0.54 -8.42 13.23
N ALA A 591 -1.37 -7.99 14.19
CA ALA A 591 -0.94 -7.66 15.55
C ALA A 591 -0.52 -8.93 16.32
N ARG A 592 -1.35 -9.98 16.28
CA ARG A 592 -1.01 -11.31 16.82
C ARG A 592 0.31 -11.83 16.25
N ALA A 593 0.46 -11.86 14.92
CA ALA A 593 1.68 -12.33 14.26
C ALA A 593 2.93 -11.52 14.66
N ALA A 594 2.77 -10.24 15.00
CA ALA A 594 3.87 -9.43 15.48
C ALA A 594 4.28 -9.81 16.91
N HIS A 595 3.32 -10.10 17.79
CA HIS A 595 3.62 -10.63 19.12
C HIS A 595 4.17 -12.06 19.09
N GLU A 596 3.69 -12.91 18.18
CA GLU A 596 4.25 -14.24 17.97
C GLU A 596 5.73 -14.16 17.62
N LEU A 597 6.08 -13.35 16.62
CA LEU A 597 7.48 -13.17 16.23
C LEU A 597 8.33 -12.58 17.36
N ALA A 598 7.79 -11.62 18.13
CA ALA A 598 8.52 -11.07 19.28
C ALA A 598 8.79 -12.14 20.35
N ALA A 599 7.81 -12.99 20.64
CA ALA A 599 7.94 -14.09 21.60
C ALA A 599 8.96 -15.14 21.12
N GLU A 600 8.93 -15.47 19.83
CA GLU A 600 9.87 -16.39 19.19
C GLU A 600 11.31 -15.86 19.28
N ILE A 601 11.55 -14.62 18.83
CA ILE A 601 12.87 -13.96 18.90
C ILE A 601 13.39 -13.90 20.33
N ALA A 602 12.53 -13.52 21.29
CA ALA A 602 12.93 -13.41 22.69
C ALA A 602 13.28 -14.78 23.30
N THR A 603 12.56 -15.83 22.91
CA THR A 603 12.85 -17.22 23.33
C THR A 603 14.18 -17.70 22.75
N ASP A 604 14.44 -17.42 21.47
CA ASP A 604 15.72 -17.75 20.83
C ASP A 604 16.87 -16.96 21.45
N LEU A 605 16.66 -15.67 21.73
CA LEU A 605 17.64 -14.82 22.39
C LEU A 605 17.99 -15.34 23.78
N ALA A 606 16.99 -15.77 24.56
CA ALA A 606 17.23 -16.39 25.85
C ALA A 606 18.12 -17.63 25.74
N ALA A 607 17.84 -18.52 24.77
CA ALA A 607 18.59 -19.76 24.57
C ALA A 607 20.07 -19.55 24.21
N VAL A 608 20.42 -18.43 23.55
CA VAL A 608 21.80 -18.10 23.17
C VAL A 608 22.47 -17.06 24.08
N THR A 609 21.82 -16.66 25.17
CA THR A 609 22.36 -15.69 26.12
C THR A 609 23.01 -16.42 27.30
N PRO A 610 24.33 -16.30 27.50
CA PRO A 610 25.04 -17.04 28.56
C PRO A 610 24.85 -16.45 29.96
N ASP A 611 24.38 -15.22 30.04
CA ASP A 611 24.20 -14.49 31.31
C ASP A 611 22.80 -14.71 31.85
N ARG A 612 22.69 -15.26 33.08
CA ARG A 612 21.42 -15.63 33.70
C ARG A 612 20.45 -14.45 33.83
N GLU A 613 20.95 -13.25 34.11
CA GLU A 613 20.10 -12.08 34.29
C GLU A 613 19.50 -11.65 32.94
N HIS A 614 20.33 -11.51 31.91
CA HIS A 614 19.88 -11.16 30.57
C HIS A 614 19.00 -12.26 29.95
N GLU A 615 19.29 -13.52 30.24
CA GLU A 615 18.46 -14.67 29.89
C GLU A 615 17.07 -14.58 30.54
N ALA A 616 17.00 -14.35 31.86
CA ALA A 616 15.73 -14.18 32.57
C ALA A 616 14.92 -12.99 32.02
N ARG A 617 15.58 -11.87 31.70
CA ARG A 617 14.93 -10.71 31.05
C ARG A 617 14.36 -11.09 29.67
N ALA A 618 15.12 -11.81 28.84
CA ALA A 618 14.64 -12.25 27.53
C ALA A 618 13.44 -13.21 27.65
N ARG A 619 13.46 -14.14 28.61
CA ARG A 619 12.32 -15.03 28.91
C ARG A 619 11.09 -14.26 29.37
N ALA A 620 11.26 -13.26 30.25
CA ALA A 620 10.16 -12.40 30.69
C ALA A 620 9.53 -11.62 29.51
N VAL A 621 10.35 -11.14 28.57
CA VAL A 621 9.85 -10.51 27.33
C VAL A 621 9.08 -11.51 26.46
N ALA A 622 9.57 -12.75 26.34
CA ALA A 622 8.88 -13.82 25.60
C ALA A 622 7.49 -14.10 26.19
N VAL A 623 7.38 -14.26 27.53
CA VAL A 623 6.11 -14.48 28.23
C VAL A 623 5.15 -13.30 28.02
N ARG A 624 5.64 -12.06 28.15
CA ARG A 624 4.81 -10.86 27.93
C ARG A 624 4.17 -10.86 26.54
N HIS A 625 4.93 -11.26 25.51
CA HIS A 625 4.40 -11.35 24.15
C HIS A 625 3.50 -12.57 23.92
N ALA A 626 3.80 -13.73 24.52
CA ALA A 626 2.91 -14.88 24.50
C ALA A 626 1.54 -14.56 25.16
N ARG A 627 1.53 -13.83 26.27
CA ARG A 627 0.31 -13.29 26.90
C ARG A 627 -0.45 -12.39 25.94
N ALA A 628 0.23 -11.48 25.25
CA ALA A 628 -0.40 -10.60 24.27
C ALA A 628 -1.03 -11.39 23.10
N VAL A 629 -0.39 -12.48 22.65
CA VAL A 629 -0.97 -13.42 21.66
C VAL A 629 -2.24 -14.06 22.21
N LEU A 630 -2.21 -14.60 23.44
CA LEU A 630 -3.39 -15.23 24.06
C LEU A 630 -4.56 -14.26 24.26
N ALA A 631 -4.27 -12.99 24.58
CA ALA A 631 -5.27 -11.95 24.77
C ALA A 631 -5.84 -11.39 23.45
N ASP A 632 -5.19 -11.62 22.31
CA ASP A 632 -5.62 -11.08 21.03
C ASP A 632 -6.97 -11.71 20.56
N PRO A 633 -7.96 -10.91 20.13
CA PRO A 633 -9.24 -11.43 19.68
C PRO A 633 -9.14 -12.45 18.53
N SER A 634 -8.14 -12.31 17.64
CA SER A 634 -7.94 -13.24 16.52
C SER A 634 -7.45 -14.62 16.98
N THR A 635 -6.90 -14.76 18.19
CA THR A 635 -6.57 -16.07 18.77
C THR A 635 -7.84 -16.87 19.10
N ARG A 636 -8.91 -16.20 19.53
CA ARG A 636 -10.21 -16.86 19.75
C ARG A 636 -10.84 -17.33 18.44
N GLU A 637 -10.66 -16.56 17.37
CA GLU A 637 -11.08 -16.96 16.01
C GLU A 637 -10.36 -18.22 15.54
N LEU A 638 -9.09 -18.40 15.90
CA LEU A 638 -8.34 -19.63 15.59
C LEU A 638 -8.88 -20.87 16.29
N LEU A 639 -9.59 -20.73 17.41
CA LEU A 639 -10.21 -21.87 18.12
C LEU A 639 -11.49 -22.36 17.43
N ARG A 640 -11.99 -21.66 16.41
CA ARG A 640 -13.17 -22.12 15.65
C ARG A 640 -12.79 -23.30 14.75
N PRO A 641 -13.70 -24.27 14.53
CA PRO A 641 -13.45 -25.43 13.67
C PRO A 641 -13.06 -25.07 12.22
N THR A 642 -13.44 -23.88 11.76
CA THR A 642 -13.18 -23.36 10.41
C THR A 642 -11.80 -22.69 10.28
N ALA A 643 -11.02 -22.59 11.36
CA ALA A 643 -9.73 -21.93 11.33
C ALA A 643 -8.67 -22.72 10.52
N PRO A 644 -7.75 -22.05 9.80
CA PRO A 644 -6.68 -22.73 9.08
C PRO A 644 -5.75 -23.51 10.03
N PRO A 645 -5.60 -24.84 9.87
CA PRO A 645 -4.73 -25.66 10.74
C PRO A 645 -3.28 -25.18 10.90
N PRO A 646 -2.61 -24.63 9.87
CA PRO A 646 -1.24 -24.13 10.03
C PRO A 646 -1.13 -22.95 11.00
N ALA A 647 -2.13 -22.05 10.99
CA ALA A 647 -2.10 -20.84 11.80
C ALA A 647 -2.28 -21.17 13.30
N ILE A 648 -3.22 -22.05 13.64
CA ILE A 648 -3.43 -22.47 15.04
C ILE A 648 -2.22 -23.21 15.59
N ARG A 649 -1.60 -24.10 14.80
CA ARG A 649 -0.39 -24.85 15.22
C ARG A 649 0.80 -23.94 15.47
N ARG A 650 1.04 -22.97 14.57
CA ARG A 650 2.11 -21.99 14.75
C ARG A 650 1.92 -21.18 16.03
N THR A 651 0.70 -20.68 16.25
CA THR A 651 0.35 -19.90 17.45
C THR A 651 0.58 -20.74 18.71
N ALA A 652 0.06 -21.98 18.73
CA ALA A 652 0.22 -22.90 19.85
C ALA A 652 1.70 -23.20 20.15
N LYS A 653 2.50 -23.43 19.11
CA LYS A 653 3.94 -23.67 19.20
C LYS A 653 4.67 -22.51 19.87
N VAL A 654 4.44 -21.29 19.38
CA VAL A 654 5.14 -20.10 19.89
C VAL A 654 4.80 -19.85 21.36
N VAL A 655 3.51 -19.90 21.71
CA VAL A 655 3.05 -19.69 23.09
C VAL A 655 3.61 -20.77 24.01
N ALA A 656 3.46 -22.04 23.63
CA ALA A 656 3.90 -23.15 24.47
C ALA A 656 5.42 -23.14 24.71
N ARG A 657 6.21 -22.82 23.67
CA ARG A 657 7.66 -22.71 23.77
C ARG A 657 8.09 -21.59 24.73
N ALA A 658 7.46 -20.41 24.63
CA ALA A 658 7.76 -19.28 25.49
C ALA A 658 7.42 -19.57 26.97
N LEU A 659 6.25 -20.17 27.24
CA LEU A 659 5.82 -20.52 28.59
C LEU A 659 6.67 -21.65 29.21
N CYS A 660 7.01 -22.70 28.43
CA CYS A 660 7.89 -23.77 28.88
C CYS A 660 9.31 -23.25 29.19
N ALA A 661 9.83 -22.33 28.37
CA ALA A 661 11.13 -21.72 28.63
C ALA A 661 11.12 -20.94 29.95
N ALA A 662 10.08 -20.13 30.20
CA ALA A 662 9.94 -19.35 31.43
C ALA A 662 9.95 -20.19 32.70
N ALA A 663 9.26 -21.33 32.69
CA ALA A 663 9.17 -22.24 33.82
C ALA A 663 10.52 -22.79 34.32
N THR A 664 11.52 -22.85 33.45
CA THR A 664 12.86 -23.33 33.82
C THR A 664 13.77 -22.24 34.43
N SER A 665 13.28 -20.99 34.57
CA SER A 665 14.05 -19.83 35.09
C SER A 665 13.32 -19.00 36.14
N GLU A 666 12.42 -19.60 36.92
CA GLU A 666 11.71 -18.89 38.02
C GLU A 666 10.89 -17.66 37.57
N VAL A 667 10.60 -17.54 36.26
CA VAL A 667 9.70 -16.50 35.75
C VAL A 667 8.27 -16.97 35.98
N ALA A 668 7.54 -16.27 36.85
CA ALA A 668 6.16 -16.62 37.19
C ALA A 668 5.23 -16.56 35.96
N VAL A 669 4.52 -17.65 35.69
CA VAL A 669 3.48 -17.77 34.66
C VAL A 669 2.13 -17.95 35.35
N PRO A 670 1.17 -17.02 35.20
CA PRO A 670 -0.17 -17.17 35.76
C PRO A 670 -0.89 -18.43 35.28
N ALA A 671 -1.61 -19.11 36.18
CA ALA A 671 -2.32 -20.35 35.87
C ALA A 671 -3.35 -20.18 34.72
N GLU A 672 -4.01 -19.03 34.64
CA GLU A 672 -4.94 -18.67 33.57
C GLU A 672 -4.31 -18.70 32.16
N GLU A 673 -3.04 -18.29 32.05
CA GLU A 673 -2.30 -18.33 30.78
C GLU A 673 -1.92 -19.75 30.40
N VAL A 674 -1.57 -20.58 31.38
CA VAL A 674 -1.29 -22.00 31.16
C VAL A 674 -2.54 -22.71 30.64
N VAL A 675 -3.71 -22.46 31.23
CA VAL A 675 -4.99 -23.02 30.79
C VAL A 675 -5.34 -22.57 29.36
N ALA A 676 -5.16 -21.29 29.05
CA ALA A 676 -5.41 -20.77 27.70
C ALA A 676 -4.46 -21.39 26.66
N ALA A 677 -3.17 -21.57 27.00
CA ALA A 677 -2.18 -22.23 26.14
C ALA A 677 -2.50 -23.72 25.93
N LEU A 678 -2.96 -24.43 26.96
CA LEU A 678 -3.41 -25.82 26.86
C LEU A 678 -4.62 -25.95 25.91
N THR A 679 -5.59 -25.05 26.03
CA THR A 679 -6.76 -25.01 25.13
C THR A 679 -6.33 -24.83 23.66
N LEU A 680 -5.36 -23.96 23.42
CA LEU A 680 -4.83 -23.70 22.08
C LEU A 680 -4.05 -24.92 21.52
N LEU A 681 -3.28 -25.61 22.36
CA LEU A 681 -2.59 -26.85 21.99
C LEU A 681 -3.58 -27.97 21.66
N ASP A 682 -4.62 -28.15 22.47
CA ASP A 682 -5.65 -29.19 22.24
C ASP A 682 -6.37 -28.97 20.91
N ALA A 683 -6.73 -27.72 20.61
CA ALA A 683 -7.31 -27.36 19.32
C ALA A 683 -6.32 -27.58 18.15
N ALA A 684 -5.03 -27.26 18.33
CA ALA A 684 -4.00 -27.46 17.32
C ALA A 684 -3.73 -28.96 17.03
N ILE A 685 -3.78 -29.81 18.06
CA ILE A 685 -3.67 -31.28 17.95
C ILE A 685 -4.90 -31.85 17.22
N THR A 686 -6.09 -31.30 17.51
CA THR A 686 -7.36 -31.76 16.92
C THR A 686 -7.50 -31.36 15.44
N ALA A 687 -6.89 -30.26 15.00
CA ALA A 687 -6.98 -29.72 13.63
C ALA A 687 -6.24 -30.57 12.54
N GLY A 688 -6.12 -31.89 12.69
CA GLY A 688 -5.68 -32.83 11.64
C GLY A 688 -4.24 -33.37 11.76
N HIS A 689 -3.88 -34.39 10.98
CA HIS A 689 -2.62 -35.15 11.11
C HIS A 689 -1.36 -34.31 10.85
N PRO A 690 -0.55 -34.00 11.87
CA PRO A 690 0.81 -33.47 11.68
C PRO A 690 1.70 -34.56 11.05
N SER A 691 2.87 -34.20 10.52
CA SER A 691 3.94 -35.20 10.46
C SER A 691 4.12 -35.77 11.87
N VAL A 692 4.40 -37.07 12.01
CA VAL A 692 4.49 -37.76 13.33
C VAL A 692 5.33 -36.94 14.34
N THR A 693 6.46 -36.39 13.87
CA THR A 693 7.36 -35.52 14.63
C THR A 693 6.72 -34.23 15.20
N HIS A 694 5.81 -33.59 14.47
CA HIS A 694 5.13 -32.39 14.94
C HIS A 694 4.04 -32.71 15.97
N ALA A 695 3.37 -33.85 15.84
CA ALA A 695 2.36 -34.29 16.81
C ALA A 695 3.02 -34.56 18.17
N ASP A 696 4.13 -35.30 18.18
CA ASP A 696 4.85 -35.66 19.40
C ASP A 696 5.37 -34.41 20.14
N MET A 697 5.89 -33.43 19.41
CA MET A 697 6.34 -32.16 19.99
C MET A 697 5.20 -31.37 20.65
N LEU A 698 4.03 -31.28 20.01
CA LEU A 698 2.87 -30.58 20.59
C LEU A 698 2.35 -31.33 21.83
N CYS A 699 2.35 -32.67 21.80
CA CYS A 699 2.00 -33.49 22.95
C CYS A 699 2.98 -33.34 24.12
N ASP A 700 4.30 -33.32 23.87
CA ASP A 700 5.32 -33.08 24.90
C ASP A 700 5.13 -31.71 25.57
N TRP A 701 4.96 -30.64 24.79
CA TRP A 701 4.67 -29.31 25.35
C TRP A 701 3.38 -29.26 26.16
N ARG A 702 2.33 -29.95 25.70
CA ARG A 702 1.10 -30.08 26.46
C ARG A 702 1.33 -30.73 27.82
N VAL A 703 2.10 -31.82 27.89
CA VAL A 703 2.45 -32.50 29.16
C VAL A 703 3.24 -31.57 30.09
N ARG A 704 4.24 -30.86 29.56
CA ARG A 704 5.04 -29.92 30.36
C ARG A 704 4.20 -28.79 30.94
N LEU A 705 3.33 -28.16 30.12
CA LEU A 705 2.44 -27.10 30.59
C LEU A 705 1.42 -27.61 31.61
N ALA A 706 0.88 -28.82 31.45
CA ALA A 706 -0.02 -29.42 32.42
C ALA A 706 0.65 -29.61 33.79
N GLY A 707 1.94 -29.99 33.82
CA GLY A 707 2.72 -30.05 35.06
C GLY A 707 2.86 -28.70 35.77
N LEU A 708 2.97 -27.60 35.02
CA LEU A 708 3.01 -26.24 35.59
C LEU A 708 1.68 -25.82 36.22
N ALA A 709 0.56 -26.22 35.61
CA ALA A 709 -0.77 -25.95 36.16
C ALA A 709 -0.95 -26.64 37.53
N THR A 710 -0.42 -27.86 37.69
CA THR A 710 -0.50 -28.60 38.96
C THR A 710 0.41 -28.03 40.05
N CYS A 711 1.57 -27.45 39.70
CA CYS A 711 2.48 -26.85 40.67
C CYS A 711 2.08 -25.43 41.09
N SER A 712 1.20 -24.77 40.35
CA SER A 712 0.75 -23.39 40.60
C SER A 712 -0.56 -23.32 41.39
N ALA A 713 -1.19 -24.46 41.71
CA ALA A 713 -2.35 -24.50 42.58
C ALA A 713 -1.90 -24.19 44.03
N PRO A 714 -2.53 -23.23 44.73
CA PRO A 714 -2.23 -23.01 46.14
C PRO A 714 -2.51 -24.30 46.91
N GLU A 715 -1.55 -24.75 47.72
CA GLU A 715 -1.82 -25.71 48.80
C GLU A 715 -2.75 -24.99 49.77
N ASP A 716 -4.03 -25.39 49.79
CA ASP A 716 -5.03 -24.94 50.77
C ASP A 716 -4.67 -25.36 52.20
#